data_AF-A0A423F9G1-F1
#
_entry.id   AF-A0A423F9G1-F1
#
_cell.length_a   1.000
_cell.length_b   1.000
_cell.length_c   1.000
_cell.angle_alpha   90.00
_cell.angle_beta   90.00
_cell.angle_gamma   90.00
#
_symmetry.space_group_name_H-M   'P 1'
#
loop_
_entity.id
_entity.type
_entity.pdbx_description
1 polymer ?
#
loop_
_entity_poly.entity_id
_entity_poly.type
_entity_poly.pdbx_seq_one_letter_code
_entity_poly.pdbx_strand_id
1 'polypeptide(L)'
;MQYKQIILDTIQKLSEDDFSKNILIPLLEKIGYEKIEFNGGSYEQGKDIIARLPTALGKEEIHVFQSKKFKPKRSTASRQNFAEYIYQLNQCIIKPIALSSDSRRRPNKVFFVTPFHIDSRHLEEQFEVLSLPNIEVLDGEHLADNILQHWPSFANDIIPDAEIATTPAPEEILNIELNNALNIAEQKKYTEYYNDLNFFVGEVDSSLVFGGTIEYRIEKFPPYSKTEWDEIKKLDSSLKDYGDLGIISSSVLEIEEKYRSDLSAHISADNTKLIKRSDELRVGVASGNQKVTSTLSEAIDHYSKMKDTLTSKGNSNFAATQVLSLLEEFSTQISNDTEILCPPRNGLPITPYTTLQFLYDTRNEVCRFKSELTLILQEILPPPVIYAKIDQASFADKINSRIRNAEAHIQKLNERSLTGGETKAILDEINSLLRTIDTATNQNNSVAHFSITKGTANKNILDISAHSLFDSGCNIAIYGEAGAGKTTTLHMYAEKLYQTQQAGQITLFLPLNRITKKIGEIDQSTRASLIIEEKPFDSLLNAFLIYKSVPASTENRKALTLTLQNSKRCVVIVDALDEASSHAPWVIQALSELPTHINHAQVITSSRNCVKYIREIEFLGITLLPFTKKQLANFINGWIGDREKAGSLLEIIEVKKLYEVAKNPLLATIICSLHSSNVPIPENEPELYWRKIELLCGLYDHHKGICRTQNEKSFLELCCIKLGYRFHRNEIRETSISEMNKFLISDFENRYPSSKIASAIEDLIFSCNILIKQPSSENYGFEHLRYQELLAAKEIERNRSIDITGLIGKEWWKGALYLYAFNHDIQFLIDEIYDKKGNISLYKETLMLMIEARPSRQRNDLITIVNKLAKQDSFDGIGRTSSFDYDYEEEDFYQ
;
A
#
# COMPACT_ATOMS: atom_id res chain seq x y z
N MET A 1 -6.71 -5.97 33.00
CA MET A 1 -6.23 -5.62 34.36
C MET A 1 -6.78 -4.28 34.86
N GLN A 2 -6.87 -3.25 34.01
CA GLN A 2 -7.23 -1.88 34.43
C GLN A 2 -8.69 -1.73 34.93
N TYR A 3 -9.68 -2.33 34.26
CA TYR A 3 -11.09 -2.26 34.70
C TYR A 3 -11.35 -2.89 36.06
N LYS A 4 -10.77 -4.07 36.32
CA LYS A 4 -10.87 -4.72 37.63
C LYS A 4 -10.33 -3.79 38.71
N GLN A 5 -9.20 -3.13 38.46
CA GLN A 5 -8.62 -2.19 39.42
C GLN A 5 -9.52 -0.98 39.67
N ILE A 6 -10.14 -0.39 38.64
CA ILE A 6 -11.07 0.75 38.79
C ILE A 6 -12.32 0.32 39.57
N ILE A 7 -12.89 -0.84 39.25
CA ILE A 7 -14.03 -1.42 39.98
C ILE A 7 -13.64 -1.62 41.46
N LEU A 8 -12.49 -2.27 41.70
CA LEU A 8 -11.94 -2.53 43.03
C LEU A 8 -11.73 -1.24 43.82
N ASP A 9 -11.07 -0.24 43.24
CA ASP A 9 -10.81 1.05 43.89
C ASP A 9 -12.12 1.78 44.23
N THR A 10 -13.17 1.62 43.41
CA THR A 10 -14.49 2.21 43.64
C THR A 10 -15.21 1.51 44.79
N ILE A 11 -15.33 0.18 44.76
CA ILE A 11 -16.01 -0.59 45.82
C ILE A 11 -15.23 -0.57 47.14
N GLN A 12 -13.89 -0.46 47.10
CA GLN A 12 -13.05 -0.34 48.28
C GLN A 12 -13.17 1.01 48.99
N LYS A 13 -13.75 2.05 48.37
CA LYS A 13 -14.02 3.35 49.02
C LYS A 13 -15.34 3.39 49.79
N LEU A 14 -16.28 2.48 49.51
CA LEU A 14 -17.59 2.43 50.15
C LEU A 14 -17.51 2.01 51.63
N SER A 15 -18.51 2.34 52.46
CA SER A 15 -18.64 1.72 53.78
C SER A 15 -19.01 0.22 53.64
N GLU A 16 -18.89 -0.58 54.72
CA GLU A 16 -19.25 -2.02 54.68
C GLU A 16 -20.75 -2.23 54.36
N ASP A 17 -21.61 -1.40 54.94
CA ASP A 17 -23.04 -1.37 54.69
C ASP A 17 -23.36 -0.95 53.24
N ASP A 18 -22.72 0.11 52.74
CA ASP A 18 -22.94 0.59 51.37
C ASP A 18 -22.43 -0.42 50.34
N PHE A 19 -21.31 -1.09 50.61
CA PHE A 19 -20.82 -2.16 49.76
C PHE A 19 -21.83 -3.32 49.70
N SER A 20 -22.38 -3.71 50.85
CA SER A 20 -23.36 -4.80 50.91
C SER A 20 -24.68 -4.43 50.23
N LYS A 21 -25.21 -3.23 50.49
CA LYS A 21 -26.51 -2.76 49.96
C LYS A 21 -26.46 -2.33 48.50
N ASN A 22 -25.45 -1.56 48.12
CA ASN A 22 -25.42 -0.90 46.82
C ASN A 22 -24.60 -1.67 45.77
N ILE A 23 -23.78 -2.65 46.19
CA ILE A 23 -22.98 -3.46 45.27
C ILE A 23 -23.39 -4.93 45.34
N LEU A 24 -23.31 -5.55 46.52
CA LEU A 24 -23.45 -7.01 46.63
C LEU A 24 -24.89 -7.48 46.36
N ILE A 25 -25.90 -6.82 46.93
CA ILE A 25 -27.31 -7.16 46.69
C ILE A 25 -27.68 -7.03 45.20
N PRO A 26 -27.44 -5.88 44.52
CA PRO A 26 -27.71 -5.76 43.09
C PRO A 26 -26.96 -6.80 42.25
N LEU A 27 -25.70 -7.11 42.57
CA LEU A 27 -24.92 -8.13 41.87
C LEU A 27 -25.58 -9.52 42.00
N LEU A 28 -26.02 -9.90 43.20
CA LEU A 28 -26.69 -11.17 43.45
C LEU A 28 -28.02 -11.27 42.69
N GLU A 29 -28.81 -10.19 42.61
CA GLU A 29 -30.02 -10.15 41.78
C GLU A 29 -29.69 -10.43 40.30
N LYS A 30 -28.62 -9.84 39.77
CA LYS A 30 -28.18 -10.05 38.38
C LYS A 30 -27.64 -11.46 38.12
N ILE A 31 -27.09 -12.11 39.13
CA ILE A 31 -26.64 -13.52 39.06
C ILE A 31 -27.84 -14.49 39.06
N GLY A 32 -29.03 -14.04 39.51
CA GLY A 32 -30.25 -14.84 39.53
C GLY A 32 -30.69 -15.30 40.92
N TYR A 33 -30.19 -14.67 41.98
CA TYR A 33 -30.73 -14.87 43.32
C TYR A 33 -32.07 -14.15 43.49
N GLU A 34 -32.96 -14.74 44.30
CA GLU A 34 -34.28 -14.22 44.64
C GLU A 34 -34.41 -14.02 46.16
N LYS A 35 -35.37 -13.19 46.58
CA LYS A 35 -35.70 -12.92 48.00
C LYS A 35 -34.45 -12.59 48.83
N ILE A 36 -33.69 -11.59 48.37
CA ILE A 36 -32.44 -11.16 48.97
C ILE A 36 -32.75 -10.18 50.10
N GLU A 37 -32.32 -10.50 51.32
CA GLU A 37 -32.58 -9.71 52.52
C GLU A 37 -31.26 -9.24 53.13
N PHE A 38 -31.13 -7.92 53.31
CA PHE A 38 -30.06 -7.34 54.11
C PHE A 38 -30.41 -7.49 55.59
N ASN A 39 -29.56 -8.17 56.35
CA ASN A 39 -29.77 -8.47 57.77
C ASN A 39 -28.66 -7.85 58.66
N GLY A 40 -28.06 -6.74 58.20
CA GLY A 40 -26.99 -6.05 58.90
C GLY A 40 -27.40 -5.41 60.23
N GLY A 41 -26.69 -5.69 61.32
CA GLY A 41 -26.87 -5.09 62.65
C GLY A 41 -26.40 -5.95 63.83
N SER A 42 -26.53 -5.43 65.06
CA SER A 42 -25.98 -6.05 66.29
C SER A 42 -26.50 -7.47 66.62
N TYR A 43 -27.57 -7.92 65.97
CA TYR A 43 -28.20 -9.23 66.16
C TYR A 43 -28.13 -10.14 64.93
N GLU A 44 -27.30 -9.79 63.94
CA GLU A 44 -27.16 -10.49 62.65
C GLU A 44 -26.49 -11.87 62.74
N GLN A 45 -25.79 -12.15 63.86
CA GLN A 45 -25.05 -13.39 64.08
C GLN A 45 -24.06 -13.74 62.94
N GLY A 46 -23.53 -12.71 62.29
CA GLY A 46 -22.60 -12.81 61.15
C GLY A 46 -23.26 -12.97 59.78
N LYS A 47 -24.60 -13.00 59.69
CA LYS A 47 -25.36 -13.18 58.45
C LYS A 47 -25.74 -11.80 57.89
N ASP A 48 -24.86 -11.21 57.11
CA ASP A 48 -25.05 -9.85 56.61
C ASP A 48 -26.11 -9.82 55.50
N ILE A 49 -26.11 -10.83 54.61
CA ILE A 49 -27.10 -10.99 53.54
C ILE A 49 -27.58 -12.45 53.47
N ILE A 50 -28.88 -12.64 53.28
CA ILE A 50 -29.52 -13.94 53.06
C ILE A 50 -30.18 -13.91 51.69
N ALA A 51 -29.87 -14.88 50.82
CA ALA A 51 -30.41 -14.95 49.46
C ALA A 51 -30.85 -16.37 49.11
N ARG A 52 -31.79 -16.51 48.18
CA ARG A 52 -32.27 -17.82 47.72
C ARG A 52 -31.93 -18.04 46.26
N LEU A 53 -31.38 -19.22 45.94
CA LEU A 53 -31.08 -19.61 44.57
C LEU A 53 -32.10 -20.67 44.11
N PRO A 54 -32.87 -20.42 43.04
CA PRO A 54 -33.77 -21.43 42.49
C PRO A 54 -32.97 -22.56 41.83
N THR A 55 -33.29 -23.81 42.16
CA THR A 55 -32.65 -25.01 41.59
C THR A 55 -33.67 -25.92 40.89
N ALA A 56 -33.17 -26.89 40.11
CA ALA A 56 -34.01 -27.83 39.37
C ALA A 56 -35.03 -28.54 40.28
N LEU A 57 -36.23 -28.80 39.73
CA LEU A 57 -37.37 -29.43 40.43
C LEU A 57 -38.01 -28.57 41.54
N GLY A 58 -37.85 -27.25 41.50
CA GLY A 58 -38.56 -26.32 42.40
C GLY A 58 -38.03 -26.28 43.83
N LYS A 59 -36.79 -26.72 44.05
CA LYS A 59 -36.10 -26.60 45.35
C LYS A 59 -35.40 -25.24 45.42
N GLU A 60 -35.53 -24.54 46.54
CA GLU A 60 -34.76 -23.33 46.85
C GLU A 60 -33.55 -23.70 47.73
N GLU A 61 -32.35 -23.27 47.34
CA GLU A 61 -31.16 -23.27 48.20
C GLU A 61 -31.03 -21.92 48.91
N ILE A 62 -30.68 -21.94 50.19
CA ILE A 62 -30.49 -20.72 51.00
C ILE A 62 -29.00 -20.46 51.15
N HIS A 63 -28.53 -19.36 50.60
CA HIS A 63 -27.14 -18.93 50.71
C HIS A 63 -27.03 -17.72 51.64
N VAL A 64 -25.98 -17.71 52.44
CA VAL A 64 -25.66 -16.60 53.35
C VAL A 64 -24.36 -15.97 52.90
N PHE A 65 -24.30 -14.65 52.88
CA PHE A 65 -23.10 -13.90 52.56
C PHE A 65 -22.72 -13.08 53.79
N GLN A 66 -21.51 -13.32 54.28
CA GLN A 66 -20.86 -12.45 55.25
C GLN A 66 -19.92 -11.52 54.50
N SER A 67 -20.20 -10.23 54.55
CA SER A 67 -19.47 -9.16 53.89
C SER A 67 -18.58 -8.46 54.90
N LYS A 68 -17.25 -8.56 54.73
CA LYS A 68 -16.29 -7.87 55.59
C LYS A 68 -15.27 -7.10 54.78
N LYS A 69 -15.07 -5.82 55.12
CA LYS A 69 -13.99 -5.00 54.52
C LYS A 69 -12.64 -5.26 55.20
N PHE A 70 -12.17 -6.50 55.10
CA PHE A 70 -10.93 -6.95 55.71
C PHE A 70 -9.71 -6.66 54.81
N LYS A 71 -8.80 -5.79 55.26
CA LYS A 71 -7.51 -5.56 54.59
C LYS A 71 -6.42 -6.40 55.27
N PRO A 72 -5.95 -7.52 54.67
CA PRO A 72 -4.93 -8.36 55.28
C PRO A 72 -3.63 -7.58 55.48
N LYS A 73 -3.15 -7.52 56.73
CA LYS A 73 -1.83 -6.95 57.11
C LYS A 73 -1.06 -7.98 57.93
N ARG A 74 0.28 -7.98 57.86
CA ARG A 74 1.14 -8.79 58.74
C ARG A 74 1.25 -8.15 60.13
N SER A 75 0.17 -8.12 60.90
CA SER A 75 0.17 -7.62 62.28
C SER A 75 -0.64 -8.51 63.22
N THR A 76 -0.34 -8.50 64.52
CA THR A 76 -1.06 -9.30 65.53
C THR A 76 -2.55 -8.92 65.61
N ALA A 77 -2.89 -7.66 65.38
CA ALA A 77 -4.27 -7.17 65.38
C ALA A 77 -5.11 -7.70 64.20
N SER A 78 -4.52 -7.89 63.01
CA SER A 78 -5.25 -8.46 61.87
C SER A 78 -5.60 -9.94 62.11
N ARG A 79 -4.74 -10.68 62.82
CA ARG A 79 -4.97 -12.08 63.21
C ARG A 79 -6.11 -12.22 64.23
N GLN A 80 -6.20 -11.31 65.21
CA GLN A 80 -7.31 -11.31 66.17
C GLN A 80 -8.65 -10.97 65.51
N ASN A 81 -8.68 -9.94 64.65
CA ASN A 81 -9.90 -9.57 63.91
C ASN A 81 -10.37 -10.71 62.98
N PHE A 82 -9.44 -11.41 62.35
CA PHE A 82 -9.79 -12.53 61.47
C PHE A 82 -10.35 -13.73 62.25
N ALA A 83 -9.80 -14.04 63.42
CA ALA A 83 -10.33 -15.08 64.31
C ALA A 83 -11.79 -14.79 64.75
N GLU A 84 -12.13 -13.51 64.94
CA GLU A 84 -13.50 -13.08 65.23
C GLU A 84 -14.44 -13.31 64.03
N TYR A 85 -14.01 -13.02 62.80
CA TYR A 85 -14.78 -13.31 61.59
C TYR A 85 -14.98 -14.81 61.37
N ILE A 86 -13.96 -15.62 61.62
CA ILE A 86 -14.07 -17.09 61.59
C ILE A 86 -15.12 -17.58 62.59
N TYR A 87 -15.13 -17.03 63.81
CA TYR A 87 -16.17 -17.36 64.80
C TYR A 87 -17.57 -16.98 64.28
N GLN A 88 -17.73 -15.82 63.66
CA GLN A 88 -18.99 -15.38 63.06
C GLN A 88 -19.42 -16.26 61.87
N LEU A 89 -18.50 -16.70 61.01
CA LEU A 89 -18.77 -17.64 59.92
C LEU A 89 -19.29 -18.98 60.46
N ASN A 90 -18.70 -19.48 61.55
CA ASN A 90 -19.17 -20.70 62.20
C ASN A 90 -20.61 -20.52 62.77
N GLN A 91 -20.93 -19.34 63.30
CA GLN A 91 -22.30 -19.00 63.72
C GLN A 91 -23.29 -19.00 62.55
N CYS A 92 -22.87 -18.55 61.37
CA CYS A 92 -23.70 -18.55 60.15
C CYS A 92 -24.16 -19.96 59.78
N ILE A 93 -23.27 -20.95 59.92
CA ILE A 93 -23.53 -22.35 59.56
C ILE A 93 -24.40 -23.06 60.59
N ILE A 94 -24.07 -22.89 61.88
CA ILE A 94 -24.70 -23.67 62.95
C ILE A 94 -26.16 -23.21 63.18
N LYS A 95 -26.40 -21.89 63.12
CA LYS A 95 -27.69 -21.31 63.52
C LYS A 95 -28.68 -21.29 62.36
N PRO A 96 -29.89 -21.85 62.52
CA PRO A 96 -30.90 -21.83 61.48
C PRO A 96 -31.45 -20.41 61.23
N ILE A 97 -31.95 -20.18 60.03
CA ILE A 97 -32.63 -18.97 59.58
C ILE A 97 -34.13 -19.22 59.67
N ALA A 98 -34.88 -18.25 60.21
CA ALA A 98 -36.33 -18.29 60.23
C ALA A 98 -36.88 -17.94 58.84
N LEU A 99 -37.64 -18.85 58.22
CA LEU A 99 -38.32 -18.59 56.96
C LEU A 99 -39.74 -18.07 57.25
N SER A 100 -40.30 -17.33 56.28
CA SER A 100 -41.67 -16.81 56.33
C SER A 100 -42.78 -17.86 56.49
N SER A 101 -42.46 -19.16 56.39
CA SER A 101 -43.37 -20.30 56.55
C SER A 101 -43.32 -20.97 57.93
N ASP A 102 -42.80 -20.30 58.97
CA ASP A 102 -42.64 -20.82 60.34
C ASP A 102 -41.70 -22.05 60.44
N SER A 103 -40.92 -22.29 59.38
CA SER A 103 -39.90 -23.34 59.32
C SER A 103 -38.50 -22.76 59.50
N ARG A 104 -37.65 -23.45 60.24
CA ARG A 104 -36.24 -23.06 60.48
C ARG A 104 -35.33 -23.93 59.64
N ARG A 105 -34.50 -23.32 58.78
CA ARG A 105 -33.59 -24.03 57.89
C ARG A 105 -32.16 -23.54 58.05
N ARG A 106 -31.18 -24.44 57.99
CA ARG A 106 -29.77 -24.06 57.91
C ARG A 106 -29.43 -23.62 56.49
N PRO A 107 -28.47 -22.70 56.32
CA PRO A 107 -27.99 -22.35 54.99
C PRO A 107 -27.33 -23.55 54.32
N ASN A 108 -27.53 -23.66 53.01
CA ASN A 108 -26.90 -24.65 52.14
C ASN A 108 -25.42 -24.32 51.93
N LYS A 109 -25.13 -23.05 51.64
CA LYS A 109 -23.77 -22.50 51.47
C LYS A 109 -23.61 -21.20 52.23
N VAL A 110 -22.39 -20.94 52.69
CA VAL A 110 -21.99 -19.67 53.30
C VAL A 110 -20.83 -19.09 52.49
N PHE A 111 -20.92 -17.81 52.16
CA PHE A 111 -19.90 -17.08 51.42
C PHE A 111 -19.22 -16.07 52.34
N PHE A 112 -17.89 -16.08 52.35
CA PHE A 112 -17.12 -14.97 52.89
C PHE A 112 -16.76 -14.02 51.76
N VAL A 113 -17.20 -12.77 51.87
CA VAL A 113 -17.11 -11.79 50.79
C VAL A 113 -16.27 -10.60 51.24
N THR A 114 -15.30 -10.22 50.42
CA THR A 114 -14.49 -9.03 50.70
C THR A 114 -14.00 -8.37 49.41
N PRO A 115 -13.98 -7.02 49.34
CA PRO A 115 -13.49 -6.31 48.15
C PRO A 115 -11.95 -6.31 48.04
N PHE A 116 -11.24 -6.98 48.93
CA PHE A 116 -9.78 -7.07 48.94
C PHE A 116 -9.32 -8.44 48.45
N HIS A 117 -8.12 -8.49 47.86
CA HIS A 117 -7.51 -9.77 47.47
C HIS A 117 -7.17 -10.59 48.72
N ILE A 118 -7.45 -11.89 48.70
CA ILE A 118 -6.98 -12.80 49.75
C ILE A 118 -6.08 -13.89 49.17
N ASP A 119 -4.87 -14.01 49.70
CA ASP A 119 -3.92 -15.06 49.31
C ASP A 119 -4.37 -16.41 49.89
N SER A 120 -4.70 -17.36 49.01
CA SER A 120 -5.31 -18.65 49.34
C SER A 120 -4.46 -19.48 50.30
N ARG A 121 -3.13 -19.41 50.23
CA ARG A 121 -2.24 -20.21 51.09
C ARG A 121 -2.30 -19.85 52.57
N HIS A 122 -2.56 -18.59 52.90
CA HIS A 122 -2.68 -18.14 54.30
C HIS A 122 -4.05 -18.44 54.90
N LEU A 123 -5.05 -18.59 54.04
CA LEU A 123 -6.42 -18.92 54.39
C LEU A 123 -6.64 -20.42 54.51
N GLU A 124 -6.08 -21.23 53.61
CA GLU A 124 -6.18 -22.69 53.62
C GLU A 124 -5.74 -23.26 54.97
N GLU A 125 -4.59 -22.83 55.52
CA GLU A 125 -4.12 -23.26 56.86
C GLU A 125 -5.11 -22.92 57.99
N GLN A 126 -5.90 -21.85 57.87
CA GLN A 126 -6.84 -21.41 58.91
C GLN A 126 -8.26 -21.98 58.70
N PHE A 127 -8.65 -22.26 57.46
CA PHE A 127 -9.91 -22.91 57.12
C PHE A 127 -9.83 -24.44 57.24
N GLU A 128 -8.67 -25.06 57.01
CA GLU A 128 -8.43 -26.50 57.22
C GLU A 128 -8.68 -26.91 58.69
N VAL A 129 -8.34 -26.03 59.64
CA VAL A 129 -8.59 -26.24 61.07
C VAL A 129 -10.09 -26.35 61.39
N LEU A 130 -10.97 -25.81 60.55
CA LEU A 130 -12.39 -25.68 60.85
C LEU A 130 -13.25 -26.88 60.44
N SER A 131 -12.79 -27.81 59.59
CA SER A 131 -13.60 -28.98 59.20
C SER A 131 -14.98 -28.63 58.63
N LEU A 132 -15.12 -27.57 57.81
CA LEU A 132 -16.41 -27.10 57.29
C LEU A 132 -16.48 -27.21 55.76
N PRO A 133 -17.24 -28.16 55.18
CA PRO A 133 -17.29 -28.36 53.72
C PRO A 133 -18.14 -27.35 52.93
N ASN A 134 -18.71 -26.30 53.56
CA ASN A 134 -19.74 -25.45 52.93
C ASN A 134 -19.42 -23.94 52.93
N ILE A 135 -18.13 -23.55 52.98
CA ILE A 135 -17.71 -22.14 52.89
C ILE A 135 -17.01 -21.88 51.55
N GLU A 136 -17.46 -20.87 50.81
CA GLU A 136 -16.78 -20.34 49.60
C GLU A 136 -16.30 -18.90 49.84
N VAL A 137 -15.17 -18.53 49.23
CA VAL A 137 -14.59 -17.18 49.35
C VAL A 137 -14.84 -16.42 48.04
N LEU A 138 -15.43 -15.24 48.16
CA LEU A 138 -15.58 -14.26 47.08
C LEU A 138 -14.71 -13.05 47.40
N ASP A 139 -13.47 -13.08 46.93
CA ASP A 139 -12.52 -11.99 47.13
C ASP A 139 -12.68 -10.89 46.07
N GLY A 140 -11.83 -9.87 46.16
CA GLY A 140 -11.90 -8.72 45.27
C GLY A 140 -11.79 -9.05 43.78
N GLU A 141 -10.94 -10.02 43.40
CA GLU A 141 -10.81 -10.41 41.99
C GLU A 141 -12.08 -11.10 41.49
N HIS A 142 -12.60 -12.07 42.25
CA HIS A 142 -13.82 -12.78 41.89
C HIS A 142 -15.03 -11.83 41.84
N LEU A 143 -15.12 -10.86 42.75
CA LEU A 143 -16.16 -9.83 42.71
C LEU A 143 -16.08 -8.98 41.45
N ALA A 144 -14.88 -8.53 41.07
CA ALA A 144 -14.69 -7.73 39.87
C ALA A 144 -15.07 -8.52 38.59
N ASP A 145 -14.73 -9.81 38.54
CA ASP A 145 -15.13 -10.70 37.43
C ASP A 145 -16.65 -10.87 37.34
N ASN A 146 -17.30 -11.14 38.47
CA ASN A 146 -18.75 -11.27 38.51
C ASN A 146 -19.47 -9.96 38.12
N ILE A 147 -18.96 -8.80 38.51
CA ILE A 147 -19.50 -7.49 38.10
C ILE A 147 -19.38 -7.31 36.59
N LEU A 148 -18.21 -7.58 36.01
CA LEU A 148 -18.00 -7.46 34.56
C LEU A 148 -18.91 -8.41 33.77
N GLN A 149 -19.14 -9.62 34.28
CA GLN A 149 -19.94 -10.64 33.62
C GLN A 149 -21.45 -10.40 33.75
N HIS A 150 -21.93 -10.04 34.93
CA HIS A 150 -23.36 -10.01 35.25
C HIS A 150 -23.95 -8.60 35.40
N TRP A 151 -23.12 -7.58 35.62
CA TRP A 151 -23.56 -6.19 35.78
C TRP A 151 -22.73 -5.17 34.97
N PRO A 152 -22.67 -5.33 33.63
CA PRO A 152 -21.83 -4.49 32.78
C PRO A 152 -22.22 -3.00 32.79
N SER A 153 -23.49 -2.65 33.06
CA SER A 153 -23.94 -1.26 33.12
C SER A 153 -23.25 -0.47 34.25
N PHE A 154 -23.11 -1.07 35.43
CA PHE A 154 -22.44 -0.43 36.55
C PHE A 154 -20.95 -0.25 36.30
N ALA A 155 -20.30 -1.25 35.68
CA ALA A 155 -18.91 -1.12 35.26
C ALA A 155 -18.72 0.05 34.30
N ASN A 156 -19.60 0.22 33.31
CA ASN A 156 -19.53 1.31 32.35
C ASN A 156 -19.75 2.69 32.99
N ASP A 157 -20.58 2.82 34.02
CA ASP A 157 -20.86 4.11 34.68
C ASP A 157 -19.67 4.65 35.49
N ILE A 158 -18.78 3.77 35.96
CA ILE A 158 -17.65 4.14 36.84
C ILE A 158 -16.31 4.18 36.11
N ILE A 159 -16.20 3.52 34.96
CA ILE A 159 -14.98 3.53 34.15
C ILE A 159 -15.01 4.79 33.26
N PRO A 160 -14.02 5.69 33.36
CA PRO A 160 -13.99 6.87 32.51
C PRO A 160 -13.99 6.52 31.01
N ASP A 161 -14.75 7.24 30.19
CA ASP A 161 -14.83 7.03 28.73
C ASP A 161 -13.46 7.01 28.03
N ALA A 162 -12.49 7.79 28.51
CA ALA A 162 -11.12 7.78 28.00
C ALA A 162 -10.36 6.48 28.32
N GLU A 163 -10.63 5.87 29.48
CA GLU A 163 -10.09 4.55 29.86
C GLU A 163 -10.74 3.44 29.01
N ILE A 164 -12.03 3.58 28.67
CA ILE A 164 -12.71 2.67 27.74
C ILE A 164 -12.07 2.74 26.36
N ALA A 165 -11.83 3.95 25.84
CA ALA A 165 -11.26 4.15 24.52
C ALA A 165 -9.82 3.61 24.37
N THR A 166 -9.04 3.63 25.44
CA THR A 166 -7.63 3.21 25.45
C THR A 166 -7.43 1.73 25.78
N THR A 167 -8.47 1.03 26.23
CA THR A 167 -8.40 -0.40 26.53
C THR A 167 -8.51 -1.25 25.26
N PRO A 168 -7.72 -2.33 25.11
CA PRO A 168 -7.81 -3.21 23.95
C PRO A 168 -9.18 -3.87 23.83
N ALA A 169 -9.75 -3.85 22.62
CA ALA A 169 -10.91 -4.66 22.28
C ALA A 169 -10.44 -6.06 21.81
N PRO A 170 -11.22 -7.14 22.05
CA PRO A 170 -10.85 -8.49 21.60
C PRO A 170 -10.56 -8.56 20.09
N GLU A 171 -11.26 -7.76 19.29
CA GLU A 171 -11.07 -7.73 17.84
C GLU A 171 -9.75 -7.04 17.43
N GLU A 172 -9.11 -6.28 18.31
CA GLU A 172 -7.81 -5.62 18.06
C GLU A 172 -6.62 -6.55 18.31
N ILE A 173 -6.83 -7.61 19.10
CA ILE A 173 -5.80 -8.59 19.45
C ILE A 173 -5.86 -9.79 18.49
N LEU A 174 -7.05 -10.14 18.02
CA LEU A 174 -7.27 -11.29 17.14
C LEU A 174 -7.63 -10.83 15.71
N ASN A 175 -6.97 -11.41 14.70
CA ASN A 175 -7.44 -11.31 13.31
C ASN A 175 -8.64 -12.26 13.12
N ILE A 176 -9.79 -11.84 13.65
CA ILE A 176 -11.06 -12.54 13.61
C ILE A 176 -11.48 -12.80 12.16
N GLU A 177 -11.15 -11.89 11.24
CA GLU A 177 -11.40 -12.02 9.81
C GLU A 177 -10.67 -13.23 9.24
N LEU A 178 -9.39 -13.45 9.58
CA LEU A 178 -8.60 -14.59 9.13
C LEU A 178 -8.96 -15.88 9.86
N ASN A 179 -9.20 -15.84 11.17
CA ASN A 179 -9.56 -17.02 11.96
C ASN A 179 -10.91 -17.58 11.55
N ASN A 180 -11.88 -16.70 11.41
CA ASN A 180 -13.14 -17.06 10.80
C ASN A 180 -12.92 -17.48 9.33
N ALA A 181 -11.78 -17.14 8.69
CA ALA A 181 -11.44 -17.47 7.29
C ALA A 181 -11.10 -18.88 7.00
N LEU A 182 -10.48 -19.45 7.98
CA LEU A 182 -9.91 -20.75 7.87
C LEU A 182 -10.77 -21.76 8.64
N ASN A 183 -11.97 -21.34 9.09
CA ASN A 183 -12.91 -22.11 9.89
C ASN A 183 -12.23 -22.79 11.08
N ILE A 184 -11.32 -22.06 11.73
CA ILE A 184 -10.50 -22.58 12.81
C ILE A 184 -11.37 -22.59 14.08
N ALA A 185 -11.79 -23.78 14.50
CA ALA A 185 -12.68 -23.99 15.65
C ALA A 185 -12.02 -23.67 17.00
N GLU A 186 -10.69 -23.84 17.11
CA GLU A 186 -9.90 -23.48 18.28
C GLU A 186 -9.09 -22.22 17.98
N GLN A 187 -9.37 -21.10 18.66
CA GLN A 187 -8.59 -19.88 18.51
C GLN A 187 -7.14 -20.10 18.94
N LYS A 188 -6.28 -20.55 18.01
CA LYS A 188 -4.84 -20.67 18.22
C LYS A 188 -4.26 -19.27 18.42
N LYS A 189 -3.49 -19.08 19.48
CA LYS A 189 -2.81 -17.81 19.71
C LYS A 189 -1.73 -17.65 18.66
N TYR A 190 -1.68 -16.47 18.03
CA TYR A 190 -0.68 -16.16 17.01
C TYR A 190 0.75 -16.34 17.53
N THR A 191 0.99 -16.16 18.83
CA THR A 191 2.28 -16.45 19.49
C THR A 191 2.80 -17.86 19.28
N GLU A 192 1.94 -18.82 18.94
CA GLU A 192 2.30 -20.24 18.76
C GLU A 192 2.89 -20.54 17.37
N TYR A 193 2.60 -19.72 16.36
CA TYR A 193 2.98 -20.00 14.97
C TYR A 193 3.48 -18.78 14.18
N TYR A 194 3.39 -17.57 14.74
CA TYR A 194 3.95 -16.38 14.14
C TYR A 194 5.46 -16.56 13.94
N ASN A 195 5.92 -16.21 12.75
CA ASN A 195 7.32 -16.27 12.40
C ASN A 195 7.75 -14.91 11.88
N ASP A 196 8.89 -14.43 12.38
CA ASP A 196 9.45 -13.17 11.93
C ASP A 196 9.81 -13.31 10.45
N LEU A 197 9.08 -12.55 9.62
CA LEU A 197 9.33 -12.46 8.19
C LEU A 197 10.54 -11.58 7.95
N ASN A 198 11.37 -11.99 6.99
CA ASN A 198 12.42 -11.12 6.49
C ASN A 198 11.77 -9.92 5.83
N PHE A 199 12.45 -8.79 5.87
CA PHE A 199 12.01 -7.58 5.18
C PHE A 199 13.22 -6.81 4.66
N PHE A 200 12.99 -5.84 3.79
CA PHE A 200 14.00 -4.85 3.45
C PHE A 200 13.48 -3.45 3.77
N VAL A 201 14.40 -2.50 3.93
CA VAL A 201 14.09 -1.11 4.25
C VAL A 201 13.79 -0.33 2.97
N GLY A 202 12.61 0.29 2.90
CA GLY A 202 12.09 1.06 1.77
C GLY A 202 10.91 0.38 1.04
N GLU A 203 10.47 1.00 -0.05
CA GLU A 203 9.49 0.44 -1.01
C GLU A 203 10.19 -0.54 -1.98
N VAL A 204 9.44 -1.35 -2.74
CA VAL A 204 10.02 -2.39 -3.64
C VAL A 204 11.12 -1.86 -4.57
N ASP A 205 10.99 -0.62 -5.04
CA ASP A 205 12.01 0.04 -5.87
C ASP A 205 13.26 0.48 -5.07
N SER A 206 13.11 0.74 -3.77
CA SER A 206 14.20 1.09 -2.85
C SER A 206 15.19 -0.05 -2.62
N SER A 207 14.76 -1.31 -2.82
CA SER A 207 15.66 -2.47 -2.76
C SER A 207 16.81 -2.40 -3.78
N LEU A 208 16.62 -1.63 -4.85
CA LEU A 208 17.58 -1.42 -5.93
C LEU A 208 18.56 -0.26 -5.65
N VAL A 209 18.25 0.59 -4.67
CA VAL A 209 19.08 1.73 -4.26
C VAL A 209 20.36 1.23 -3.61
N PHE A 210 20.21 0.30 -2.67
CA PHE A 210 21.33 -0.27 -1.95
C PHE A 210 22.06 -1.28 -2.84
N GLY A 211 23.38 -1.16 -2.92
CA GLY A 211 24.25 -1.84 -3.89
C GLY A 211 24.32 -1.16 -5.25
N GLY A 212 23.59 -0.06 -5.44
CA GLY A 212 23.58 0.78 -6.64
C GLY A 212 24.39 2.06 -6.45
N THR A 213 24.47 2.86 -7.52
CA THR A 213 25.03 4.21 -7.48
C THR A 213 24.08 5.18 -8.15
N ILE A 214 23.93 6.37 -7.57
CA ILE A 214 23.29 7.48 -8.25
C ILE A 214 24.23 8.02 -9.31
N GLU A 215 23.72 8.04 -10.53
CA GLU A 215 24.29 8.69 -11.69
C GLU A 215 23.47 9.94 -12.02
N TYR A 216 24.13 10.92 -12.64
CA TYR A 216 23.49 12.15 -13.07
C TYR A 216 23.83 12.45 -14.52
N ARG A 217 22.89 13.09 -15.22
CA ARG A 217 23.08 13.57 -16.58
C ARG A 217 22.64 15.01 -16.69
N ILE A 218 23.52 15.85 -17.26
CA ILE A 218 23.22 17.25 -17.56
C ILE A 218 22.66 17.32 -18.98
N GLU A 219 21.41 17.76 -19.11
CA GLU A 219 20.79 18.02 -20.42
C GLU A 219 21.07 19.45 -20.89
N LYS A 220 21.22 20.39 -19.95
CA LYS A 220 21.44 21.80 -20.28
C LYS A 220 22.45 22.49 -19.37
N PHE A 221 23.42 23.16 -19.99
CA PHE A 221 24.36 24.06 -19.33
C PHE A 221 23.83 25.51 -19.37
N PRO A 222 24.22 26.38 -18.42
CA PRO A 222 23.81 27.78 -18.45
C PRO A 222 24.24 28.43 -19.78
N PRO A 223 23.47 29.39 -20.31
CA PRO A 223 22.42 30.15 -19.63
C PRO A 223 21.05 29.45 -19.51
N TYR A 224 20.39 29.65 -18.37
CA TYR A 224 19.06 29.14 -18.05
C TYR A 224 17.97 30.20 -18.24
N SER A 225 16.79 29.77 -18.67
CA SER A 225 15.57 30.58 -18.63
C SER A 225 15.06 30.73 -17.19
N LYS A 226 14.11 31.63 -16.97
CA LYS A 226 13.48 31.79 -15.65
C LYS A 226 12.72 30.53 -15.19
N THR A 227 12.05 29.85 -16.12
CA THR A 227 11.32 28.61 -15.82
C THR A 227 12.28 27.49 -15.43
N GLU A 228 13.37 27.31 -16.19
CA GLU A 228 14.42 26.33 -15.90
C GLU A 228 15.09 26.60 -14.54
N TRP A 229 15.35 27.88 -14.23
CA TRP A 229 15.90 28.26 -12.93
C TRP A 229 14.95 27.98 -11.76
N ASP A 230 13.65 28.25 -11.93
CA ASP A 230 12.67 27.98 -10.88
C ASP A 230 12.50 26.46 -10.66
N GLU A 231 12.63 25.63 -11.70
CA GLU A 231 12.70 24.16 -11.59
C GLU A 231 13.94 23.71 -10.79
N ILE A 232 15.14 24.23 -11.12
CA ILE A 232 16.39 23.90 -10.39
C ILE A 232 16.29 24.32 -8.93
N LYS A 233 15.79 25.54 -8.66
CA LYS A 233 15.65 26.09 -7.31
C LYS A 233 14.66 25.28 -6.48
N LYS A 234 13.53 24.86 -7.07
CA LYS A 234 12.56 24.00 -6.40
C LYS A 234 13.19 22.67 -5.99
N LEU A 235 13.91 22.02 -6.91
CA LEU A 235 14.63 20.78 -6.63
C LEU A 235 15.68 20.99 -5.53
N ASP A 236 16.50 22.04 -5.61
CA ASP A 236 17.51 22.38 -4.60
C ASP A 236 16.91 22.62 -3.21
N SER A 237 15.78 23.31 -3.12
CA SER A 237 15.07 23.51 -1.85
C SER A 237 14.53 22.20 -1.29
N SER A 238 13.89 21.37 -2.11
CA SER A 238 13.35 20.09 -1.67
C SER A 238 14.44 19.13 -1.20
N LEU A 239 15.63 19.16 -1.81
CA LEU A 239 16.76 18.34 -1.35
C LEU A 239 17.35 18.82 -0.01
N LYS A 240 17.34 20.14 0.23
CA LYS A 240 17.82 20.74 1.50
C LYS A 240 16.91 20.39 2.68
N ASP A 241 15.61 20.22 2.45
CA ASP A 241 14.65 19.87 3.50
C ASP A 241 14.97 18.51 4.15
N TYR A 242 15.60 17.58 3.41
CA TYR A 242 15.99 16.26 3.92
C TYR A 242 17.42 16.19 4.49
N GLY A 243 18.07 17.34 4.68
CA GLY A 243 19.38 17.46 5.33
C GLY A 243 20.59 17.38 4.39
N ASP A 244 20.38 17.38 3.07
CA ASP A 244 21.48 17.36 2.10
C ASP A 244 21.92 18.76 1.64
N LEU A 245 23.22 18.89 1.36
CA LEU A 245 23.79 20.05 0.68
C LEU A 245 23.24 20.06 -0.75
N GLY A 246 22.26 20.94 -1.01
CA GLY A 246 21.61 21.05 -2.32
C GLY A 246 22.58 21.19 -3.50
N ILE A 247 22.03 21.07 -4.72
CA ILE A 247 22.79 21.03 -5.97
C ILE A 247 23.37 22.40 -6.39
N ILE A 248 22.88 23.51 -5.84
CA ILE A 248 23.33 24.86 -6.20
C ILE A 248 24.55 25.26 -5.34
N SER A 249 25.68 25.49 -6.00
CA SER A 249 26.94 25.90 -5.33
C SER A 249 27.09 27.42 -5.18
N SER A 250 26.37 28.20 -5.99
CA SER A 250 26.39 29.66 -6.01
C SER A 250 25.28 30.28 -5.14
N SER A 251 25.44 31.54 -4.72
CA SER A 251 24.40 32.26 -3.97
C SER A 251 23.14 32.47 -4.80
N VAL A 252 22.03 31.84 -4.42
CA VAL A 252 20.72 32.00 -5.07
C VAL A 252 20.26 33.46 -5.04
N LEU A 253 20.54 34.18 -3.95
CA LEU A 253 20.15 35.58 -3.78
C LEU A 253 20.87 36.50 -4.79
N GLU A 254 22.19 36.37 -4.91
CA GLU A 254 23.00 37.19 -5.84
C GLU A 254 22.59 36.95 -7.31
N ILE A 255 22.27 35.70 -7.66
CA ILE A 255 21.81 35.33 -9.00
C ILE A 255 20.46 36.00 -9.31
N GLU A 256 19.51 35.96 -8.37
CA GLU A 256 18.20 36.57 -8.57
C GLU A 256 18.26 38.10 -8.59
N GLU A 257 19.11 38.71 -7.77
CA GLU A 257 19.34 40.17 -7.81
C GLU A 257 19.91 40.61 -9.15
N LYS A 258 20.91 39.89 -9.69
CA LYS A 258 21.46 40.15 -11.01
C LYS A 258 20.40 40.01 -12.11
N TYR A 259 19.62 38.93 -12.10
CA TYR A 259 18.53 38.73 -13.07
C TYR A 259 17.50 39.86 -13.02
N ARG A 260 17.11 40.33 -11.82
CA ARG A 260 16.18 41.46 -11.66
C ARG A 260 16.77 42.75 -12.21
N SER A 261 18.05 43.01 -11.97
CA SER A 261 18.76 44.16 -12.53
C SER A 261 18.76 44.11 -14.06
N ASP A 262 19.15 42.99 -14.66
CA ASP A 262 19.21 42.84 -16.12
C ASP A 262 17.81 42.90 -16.77
N LEU A 263 16.79 42.35 -16.11
CA LEU A 263 15.39 42.47 -16.54
C LEU A 263 14.91 43.93 -16.54
N SER A 264 15.28 44.69 -15.51
CA SER A 264 14.92 46.11 -15.43
C SER A 264 15.57 46.94 -16.56
N ALA A 265 16.81 46.59 -16.95
CA ALA A 265 17.49 47.22 -18.07
C ALA A 265 16.87 46.84 -19.42
N HIS A 266 16.48 45.57 -19.60
CA HIS A 266 15.80 45.08 -20.81
C HIS A 266 14.42 45.73 -21.02
N ILE A 267 13.61 45.89 -19.97
CA ILE A 267 12.26 46.48 -20.03
C ILE A 267 12.30 48.02 -20.03
N SER A 268 13.49 48.62 -19.94
CA SER A 268 13.63 50.08 -19.97
C SER A 268 12.95 50.70 -21.20
N ALA A 269 12.45 51.92 -21.04
CA ALA A 269 11.70 52.61 -22.10
C ALA A 269 12.54 52.80 -23.37
N ASP A 270 13.85 52.99 -23.24
CA ASP A 270 14.76 53.19 -24.37
C ASP A 270 15.06 51.88 -25.09
N ASN A 271 15.31 50.78 -24.36
CA ASN A 271 15.48 49.47 -25.00
C ASN A 271 14.19 48.99 -25.67
N THR A 272 13.03 49.27 -25.07
CA THR A 272 11.72 48.94 -25.67
C THR A 272 11.50 49.66 -27.00
N LYS A 273 11.93 50.92 -27.12
CA LYS A 273 11.88 51.66 -28.39
C LYS A 273 12.79 51.04 -29.43
N LEU A 274 14.01 50.64 -29.05
CA LEU A 274 14.96 49.97 -29.94
C LEU A 274 14.41 48.63 -30.44
N ILE A 275 13.84 47.81 -29.55
CA ILE A 275 13.19 46.54 -29.91
C ILE A 275 12.05 46.80 -30.92
N LYS A 276 11.14 47.73 -30.61
CA LYS A 276 10.03 48.07 -31.51
C LYS A 276 10.51 48.55 -32.87
N ARG A 277 11.53 49.41 -32.91
CA ARG A 277 12.13 49.89 -34.17
C ARG A 277 12.78 48.74 -34.95
N SER A 278 13.44 47.80 -34.26
CA SER A 278 14.03 46.63 -34.91
C SER A 278 12.96 45.73 -35.55
N ASP A 279 11.81 45.56 -34.90
CA ASP A 279 10.69 44.79 -35.45
C ASP A 279 10.06 45.49 -36.65
N GLU A 280 9.86 46.82 -36.58
CA GLU A 280 9.41 47.63 -37.72
C GLU A 280 10.35 47.50 -38.92
N LEU A 281 11.67 47.57 -38.70
CA LEU A 281 12.68 47.40 -39.74
C LEU A 281 12.69 45.98 -40.31
N ARG A 282 12.53 44.94 -39.48
CA ARG A 282 12.41 43.53 -39.95
C ARG A 282 11.20 43.35 -40.86
N VAL A 283 10.05 43.91 -40.47
CA VAL A 283 8.83 43.90 -41.30
C VAL A 283 9.04 44.70 -42.58
N GLY A 284 9.71 45.85 -42.51
CA GLY A 284 10.09 46.66 -43.67
C GLY A 284 10.97 45.90 -44.67
N VAL A 285 12.01 45.22 -44.18
CA VAL A 285 12.90 44.38 -45.01
C VAL A 285 12.14 43.23 -45.66
N ALA A 286 11.32 42.50 -44.89
CA ALA A 286 10.54 41.37 -45.41
C ALA A 286 9.54 41.81 -46.49
N SER A 287 8.76 42.86 -46.21
CA SER A 287 7.75 43.40 -47.14
C SER A 287 8.38 44.03 -48.39
N GLY A 288 9.50 44.74 -48.25
CA GLY A 288 10.24 45.31 -49.38
C GLY A 288 10.83 44.23 -50.29
N ASN A 289 11.45 43.19 -49.72
CA ASN A 289 11.96 42.05 -50.49
C ASN A 289 10.84 41.34 -51.25
N GLN A 290 9.67 41.16 -50.62
CA GLN A 290 8.52 40.56 -51.27
C GLN A 290 8.03 41.41 -52.45
N LYS A 291 7.88 42.73 -52.27
CA LYS A 291 7.48 43.67 -53.34
C LYS A 291 8.45 43.68 -54.52
N VAL A 292 9.76 43.68 -54.24
CA VAL A 292 10.80 43.61 -55.28
C VAL A 292 10.68 42.30 -56.06
N THR A 293 10.55 41.18 -55.36
CA THR A 293 10.48 39.85 -55.98
C THR A 293 9.22 39.67 -56.84
N SER A 294 8.04 40.06 -56.32
CA SER A 294 6.78 39.92 -57.05
C SER A 294 6.73 40.84 -58.27
N THR A 295 7.08 42.12 -58.10
CA THR A 295 7.06 43.10 -59.19
C THR A 295 8.07 42.77 -60.28
N LEU A 296 9.25 42.26 -59.91
CA LEU A 296 10.24 41.81 -60.87
C LEU A 296 9.76 40.59 -61.65
N SER A 297 9.21 39.58 -60.97
CA SER A 297 8.69 38.38 -61.62
C SER A 297 7.55 38.70 -62.59
N GLU A 298 6.62 39.55 -62.18
CA GLU A 298 5.51 40.02 -63.04
C GLU A 298 6.01 40.81 -64.24
N ALA A 299 7.01 41.69 -64.06
CA ALA A 299 7.60 42.46 -65.13
C ALA A 299 8.35 41.57 -66.14
N ILE A 300 9.16 40.62 -65.66
CA ILE A 300 9.89 39.68 -66.54
C ILE A 300 8.90 38.80 -67.33
N ASP A 301 7.86 38.26 -66.69
CA ASP A 301 6.83 37.44 -67.36
C ASP A 301 6.04 38.25 -68.40
N HIS A 302 5.66 39.49 -68.09
CA HIS A 302 4.96 40.37 -69.02
C HIS A 302 5.78 40.68 -70.27
N TYR A 303 7.03 41.11 -70.08
CA TYR A 303 7.88 41.52 -71.21
C TYR A 303 8.42 40.33 -72.01
N SER A 304 8.62 39.16 -71.39
CA SER A 304 8.99 37.93 -72.10
C SER A 304 7.86 37.46 -73.02
N LYS A 305 6.62 37.38 -72.53
CA LYS A 305 5.43 37.09 -73.36
C LYS A 305 5.24 38.11 -74.48
N MET A 306 5.46 39.40 -74.19
CA MET A 306 5.36 40.47 -75.19
C MET A 306 6.42 40.33 -76.28
N LYS A 307 7.66 39.94 -75.93
CA LYS A 307 8.73 39.64 -76.88
C LYS A 307 8.34 38.45 -77.78
N ASP A 308 7.92 37.33 -77.20
CA ASP A 308 7.57 36.10 -77.93
C ASP A 308 6.38 36.28 -78.90
N THR A 309 5.38 37.07 -78.48
CA THR A 309 4.18 37.38 -79.29
C THR A 309 4.49 38.29 -80.49
N LEU A 310 5.54 39.11 -80.41
CA LEU A 310 5.93 40.03 -81.49
C LEU A 310 6.97 39.41 -82.43
N THR A 311 7.86 38.55 -81.92
CA THR A 311 8.76 37.74 -82.75
C THR A 311 8.01 36.75 -83.63
N SER A 312 6.90 36.17 -83.15
CA SER A 312 6.01 35.32 -83.96
C SER A 312 5.23 36.07 -85.04
N LYS A 313 5.14 37.41 -84.95
CA LYS A 313 4.52 38.30 -85.95
C LYS A 313 5.54 38.98 -86.90
N GLY A 314 6.82 38.60 -86.86
CA GLY A 314 7.85 39.11 -87.78
C GLY A 314 8.39 40.51 -87.48
N ASN A 315 8.04 41.11 -86.33
CA ASN A 315 8.53 42.43 -85.91
C ASN A 315 9.46 42.31 -84.70
N SER A 316 10.72 42.76 -84.83
CA SER A 316 11.64 42.88 -83.69
C SER A 316 11.29 44.10 -82.85
N ASN A 317 10.69 43.91 -81.68
CA ASN A 317 10.45 45.00 -80.75
C ASN A 317 11.70 45.28 -79.91
N PHE A 318 12.55 46.18 -80.40
CA PHE A 318 13.80 46.60 -79.75
C PHE A 318 13.59 47.05 -78.28
N ALA A 319 12.48 47.75 -78.00
CA ALA A 319 12.17 48.27 -76.68
C ALA A 319 11.88 47.17 -75.64
N ALA A 320 11.14 46.12 -76.00
CA ALA A 320 10.85 45.01 -75.06
C ALA A 320 12.10 44.19 -74.72
N THR A 321 13.00 44.02 -75.70
CA THR A 321 14.27 43.30 -75.50
C THR A 321 15.21 44.09 -74.59
N GLN A 322 15.25 45.42 -74.74
CA GLN A 322 16.05 46.32 -73.90
C GLN A 322 15.52 46.42 -72.46
N VAL A 323 14.20 46.34 -72.24
CA VAL A 323 13.60 46.30 -70.90
C VAL A 323 13.94 44.99 -70.19
N LEU A 324 13.83 43.85 -70.87
CA LEU A 324 14.16 42.55 -70.31
C LEU A 324 15.63 42.46 -69.87
N SER A 325 16.57 42.94 -70.69
CA SER A 325 17.99 42.93 -70.31
C SER A 325 18.27 43.73 -69.04
N LEU A 326 17.58 44.87 -68.85
CA LEU A 326 17.73 45.70 -67.65
C LEU A 326 17.09 45.07 -66.41
N LEU A 327 15.97 44.35 -66.57
CA LEU A 327 15.34 43.60 -65.47
C LEU A 327 16.17 42.38 -65.08
N GLU A 328 16.75 41.67 -66.05
CA GLU A 328 17.69 40.58 -65.82
C GLU A 328 18.98 41.08 -65.17
N GLU A 329 19.53 42.22 -65.60
CA GLU A 329 20.67 42.86 -64.95
C GLU A 329 20.34 43.24 -63.50
N PHE A 330 19.20 43.88 -63.25
CA PHE A 330 18.73 44.16 -61.90
C PHE A 330 18.60 42.88 -61.06
N SER A 331 18.11 41.77 -61.64
CA SER A 331 17.96 40.49 -60.94
C SER A 331 19.28 39.96 -60.37
N THR A 332 20.39 40.19 -61.09
CA THR A 332 21.74 39.82 -60.61
C THR A 332 22.26 40.72 -59.49
N GLN A 333 21.68 41.92 -59.33
CA GLN A 333 22.10 42.93 -58.36
C GLN A 333 21.24 42.96 -57.09
N ILE A 334 20.16 42.18 -57.00
CA ILE A 334 19.26 42.11 -55.84
C ILE A 334 20.00 41.74 -54.55
N SER A 335 20.97 40.84 -54.65
CA SER A 335 21.73 40.32 -53.51
C SER A 335 22.88 41.23 -53.05
N ASN A 336 23.18 42.32 -53.76
CA ASN A 336 24.18 43.28 -53.30
C ASN A 336 23.65 43.99 -52.04
N ASP A 337 24.54 44.43 -51.14
CA ASP A 337 24.14 45.16 -49.93
C ASP A 337 24.41 46.68 -50.01
N THR A 338 25.00 47.15 -51.12
CA THR A 338 25.31 48.58 -51.36
C THR A 338 24.23 49.24 -52.19
N GLU A 339 23.87 50.50 -51.94
CA GLU A 339 22.94 51.26 -52.80
C GLU A 339 23.43 51.29 -54.26
N ILE A 340 22.49 51.07 -55.19
CA ILE A 340 22.75 51.06 -56.63
C ILE A 340 21.90 52.13 -57.32
N LEU A 341 22.47 52.79 -58.32
CA LEU A 341 21.77 53.85 -59.07
C LEU A 341 20.92 53.22 -60.18
N CYS A 342 19.66 53.68 -60.29
CA CYS A 342 18.81 53.32 -61.42
C CYS A 342 19.41 53.87 -62.73
N PRO A 343 19.58 53.04 -63.78
CA PRO A 343 20.06 53.50 -65.08
C PRO A 343 19.19 54.62 -65.67
N PRO A 344 19.74 55.57 -66.45
CA PRO A 344 18.95 56.65 -67.06
C PRO A 344 18.02 56.12 -68.17
N ARG A 345 16.88 56.79 -68.40
CA ARG A 345 15.79 56.34 -69.28
C ARG A 345 16.19 56.03 -70.73
N ASN A 346 17.14 56.75 -71.33
CA ASN A 346 17.76 56.48 -72.64
C ASN A 346 16.84 55.85 -73.73
N GLY A 347 15.66 56.45 -73.98
CA GLY A 347 14.73 56.01 -75.04
C GLY A 347 13.71 54.93 -74.64
N LEU A 348 13.72 54.46 -73.39
CA LEU A 348 12.72 53.52 -72.86
C LEU A 348 11.31 54.15 -72.77
N PRO A 349 10.24 53.38 -73.01
CA PRO A 349 8.88 53.83 -72.72
C PRO A 349 8.70 54.20 -71.23
N ILE A 350 7.78 55.11 -70.94
CA ILE A 350 7.58 55.66 -69.57
C ILE A 350 7.29 54.54 -68.56
N THR A 351 6.34 53.67 -68.88
CA THR A 351 5.83 52.62 -67.99
C THR A 351 6.90 51.62 -67.51
N PRO A 352 7.70 50.96 -68.37
CA PRO A 352 8.78 50.06 -67.92
C PRO A 352 9.85 50.80 -67.12
N TYR A 353 10.16 52.04 -67.48
CA TYR A 353 11.13 52.84 -66.75
C TYR A 353 10.64 53.17 -65.33
N THR A 354 9.35 53.47 -65.15
CA THR A 354 8.77 53.68 -63.82
C THR A 354 8.76 52.40 -62.98
N THR A 355 8.58 51.23 -63.58
CA THR A 355 8.70 49.94 -62.89
C THR A 355 10.14 49.65 -62.46
N LEU A 356 11.12 49.92 -63.34
CA LEU A 356 12.54 49.80 -63.01
C LEU A 356 12.92 50.74 -61.85
N GLN A 357 12.48 52.00 -61.92
CA GLN A 357 12.73 52.98 -60.86
C GLN A 357 12.13 52.53 -59.52
N PHE A 358 10.90 52.05 -59.51
CA PHE A 358 10.27 51.47 -58.31
C PHE A 358 11.09 50.29 -57.73
N LEU A 359 11.59 49.39 -58.57
CA LEU A 359 12.39 48.25 -58.13
C LEU A 359 13.72 48.68 -57.48
N TYR A 360 14.44 49.61 -58.11
CA TYR A 360 15.69 50.17 -57.57
C TYR A 360 15.47 50.95 -56.27
N ASP A 361 14.44 51.80 -56.21
CA ASP A 361 14.12 52.60 -55.03
C ASP A 361 13.72 51.71 -53.84
N THR A 362 12.83 50.72 -54.07
CA THR A 362 12.39 49.78 -53.03
C THR A 362 13.54 48.91 -52.53
N ARG A 363 14.43 48.45 -53.43
CA ARG A 363 15.60 47.67 -53.04
C ARG A 363 16.60 48.49 -52.22
N ASN A 364 16.85 49.74 -52.61
CA ASN A 364 17.73 50.64 -51.85
C ASN A 364 17.14 50.98 -50.47
N GLU A 365 15.82 51.14 -50.36
CA GLU A 365 15.12 51.27 -49.08
C GLU A 365 15.33 50.03 -48.19
N VAL A 366 15.21 48.82 -48.75
CA VAL A 366 15.52 47.58 -48.01
C VAL A 366 16.99 47.54 -47.54
N CYS A 367 17.94 47.96 -48.37
CA CYS A 367 19.36 48.05 -47.96
C CYS A 367 19.57 49.03 -46.80
N ARG A 368 18.88 50.18 -46.81
CA ARG A 368 18.91 51.13 -45.69
C ARG A 368 18.34 50.52 -44.42
N PHE A 369 17.19 49.84 -44.52
CA PHE A 369 16.59 49.17 -43.37
C PHE A 369 17.47 48.06 -42.80
N LYS A 370 18.13 47.25 -43.64
CA LYS A 370 19.11 46.24 -43.18
C LYS A 370 20.30 46.87 -42.46
N SER A 371 20.82 47.97 -42.99
CA SER A 371 21.96 48.69 -42.40
C SER A 371 21.61 49.28 -41.04
N GLU A 372 20.45 49.95 -40.94
CA GLU A 372 19.91 50.49 -39.69
C GLU A 372 19.62 49.38 -38.67
N LEU A 373 19.01 48.27 -39.12
CA LEU A 373 18.74 47.11 -38.27
C LEU A 373 20.03 46.53 -37.67
N THR A 374 21.12 46.49 -38.44
CA THR A 374 22.41 45.98 -37.97
C THR A 374 22.97 46.83 -36.83
N LEU A 375 22.85 48.16 -36.92
CA LEU A 375 23.29 49.09 -35.87
C LEU A 375 22.42 48.96 -34.61
N ILE A 376 21.09 48.94 -34.77
CA ILE A 376 20.16 48.84 -33.66
C ILE A 376 20.31 47.50 -32.90
N LEU A 377 20.55 46.39 -33.61
CA LEU A 377 20.77 45.09 -32.98
C LEU A 377 22.03 45.04 -32.09
N GLN A 378 23.01 45.93 -32.30
CA GLN A 378 24.19 46.03 -31.42
C GLN A 378 23.90 46.78 -30.11
N GLU A 379 22.89 47.66 -30.11
CA GLU A 379 22.52 48.48 -28.95
C GLU A 379 21.40 47.86 -28.10
N ILE A 380 20.60 46.95 -28.67
CA ILE A 380 19.52 46.26 -27.95
C ILE A 380 20.10 45.40 -26.83
N LEU A 381 19.63 45.65 -25.61
CA LEU A 381 19.87 44.77 -24.48
C LEU A 381 18.99 43.52 -24.63
N PRO A 382 19.56 42.31 -24.69
CA PRO A 382 18.81 41.07 -24.88
C PRO A 382 17.96 40.73 -23.64
N PRO A 383 16.99 39.81 -23.77
CA PRO A 383 16.27 39.30 -22.61
C PRO A 383 17.25 38.66 -21.62
N PRO A 384 17.07 38.88 -20.30
CA PRO A 384 18.00 38.40 -19.29
C PRO A 384 17.97 36.86 -19.21
N VAL A 385 19.14 36.29 -18.94
CA VAL A 385 19.31 34.86 -18.76
C VAL A 385 20.13 34.57 -17.50
N ILE A 386 19.96 33.38 -16.93
CA ILE A 386 20.49 33.04 -15.61
C ILE A 386 21.75 32.18 -15.74
N TYR A 387 22.82 32.60 -15.07
CA TYR A 387 24.06 31.84 -14.96
C TYR A 387 24.24 31.34 -13.54
N ALA A 388 23.89 30.08 -13.30
CA ALA A 388 24.03 29.42 -12.01
C ALA A 388 25.01 28.26 -12.09
N LYS A 389 25.85 28.09 -11.06
CA LYS A 389 26.80 26.98 -10.97
C LYS A 389 26.18 25.84 -10.18
N ILE A 390 25.88 24.74 -10.88
CA ILE A 390 25.31 23.52 -10.29
C ILE A 390 26.45 22.50 -10.08
N ASP A 391 26.61 22.00 -8.86
CA ASP A 391 27.65 21.02 -8.49
C ASP A 391 27.03 19.64 -8.24
N GLN A 392 26.56 19.03 -9.32
CA GLN A 392 25.87 17.73 -9.28
C GLN A 392 26.81 16.58 -8.94
N ALA A 393 28.10 16.69 -9.28
CA ALA A 393 29.11 15.69 -8.94
C ALA A 393 29.29 15.58 -7.42
N SER A 394 29.47 16.72 -6.74
CA SER A 394 29.56 16.78 -5.27
C SER A 394 28.32 16.21 -4.59
N PHE A 395 27.13 16.46 -5.15
CA PHE A 395 25.89 15.86 -4.68
C PHE A 395 25.89 14.34 -4.85
N ALA A 396 26.13 13.83 -6.06
CA ALA A 396 26.15 12.40 -6.35
C ALA A 396 27.18 11.65 -5.47
N ASP A 397 28.38 12.21 -5.29
CA ASP A 397 29.43 11.60 -4.45
C ASP A 397 29.01 11.50 -2.97
N LYS A 398 28.36 12.55 -2.43
CA LYS A 398 27.85 12.54 -1.05
C LYS A 398 26.76 11.50 -0.87
N ILE A 399 25.79 11.45 -1.77
CA ILE A 399 24.69 10.48 -1.69
C ILE A 399 25.23 9.06 -1.83
N ASN A 400 26.13 8.81 -2.79
CA ASN A 400 26.80 7.52 -2.94
C ASN A 400 27.61 7.13 -1.68
N SER A 401 28.18 8.09 -0.95
CA SER A 401 28.80 7.83 0.35
C SER A 401 27.79 7.47 1.44
N ARG A 402 26.63 8.13 1.48
CA ARG A 402 25.55 7.81 2.41
C ARG A 402 24.96 6.42 2.14
N ILE A 403 24.81 6.02 0.87
CA ILE A 403 24.38 4.66 0.49
C ILE A 403 25.32 3.61 1.09
N ARG A 404 26.65 3.78 0.92
CA ARG A 404 27.64 2.87 1.50
C ARG A 404 27.57 2.81 3.04
N ASN A 405 27.34 3.94 3.71
CA ASN A 405 27.19 3.98 5.16
C ASN A 405 25.91 3.27 5.62
N ALA A 406 24.80 3.50 4.92
CA ALA A 406 23.52 2.85 5.20
C ALA A 406 23.62 1.33 5.06
N GLU A 407 24.34 0.81 4.07
CA GLU A 407 24.62 -0.63 3.94
C GLU A 407 25.36 -1.19 5.16
N ALA A 408 26.39 -0.50 5.64
CA ALA A 408 27.10 -0.89 6.85
C ALA A 408 26.20 -0.84 8.09
N HIS A 409 25.26 0.10 8.16
CA HIS A 409 24.28 0.18 9.24
C HIS A 409 23.25 -0.97 9.19
N ILE A 410 22.78 -1.35 8.00
CA ILE A 410 21.91 -2.52 7.79
C ILE A 410 22.59 -3.80 8.28
N GLN A 411 23.89 -3.97 8.04
CA GLN A 411 24.64 -5.11 8.58
C GLN A 411 24.69 -5.11 10.12
N LYS A 412 24.93 -3.96 10.75
CA LYS A 412 24.89 -3.84 12.21
C LYS A 412 23.51 -4.13 12.80
N LEU A 413 22.43 -3.75 12.12
CA LEU A 413 21.06 -4.09 12.53
C LEU A 413 20.86 -5.62 12.55
N ASN A 414 21.40 -6.35 11.57
CA ASN A 414 21.35 -7.81 11.55
C ASN A 414 22.14 -8.47 12.69
N GLU A 415 23.21 -7.84 13.19
CA GLU A 415 24.00 -8.34 14.33
C GLU A 415 23.29 -8.19 15.68
N ARG A 416 22.16 -7.46 15.75
CA ARG A 416 21.32 -7.27 16.95
C ARG A 416 22.06 -6.70 18.18
N SER A 417 23.13 -5.95 17.95
CA SER A 417 23.98 -5.40 19.01
C SER A 417 23.65 -3.95 19.42
N LEU A 418 22.65 -3.33 18.78
CA LEU A 418 22.36 -1.90 18.90
C LEU A 418 21.30 -1.63 19.97
N THR A 419 21.45 -0.51 20.68
CA THR A 419 20.43 0.03 21.59
C THR A 419 19.26 0.64 20.81
N GLY A 420 18.09 0.80 21.45
CA GLY A 420 16.92 1.39 20.78
C GLY A 420 17.16 2.81 20.23
N GLY A 421 17.98 3.62 20.91
CA GLY A 421 18.35 4.96 20.45
C GLY A 421 19.29 4.95 19.24
N GLU A 422 20.25 4.03 19.21
CA GLU A 422 21.15 3.85 18.05
C GLU A 422 20.39 3.32 16.84
N THR A 423 19.49 2.35 17.05
CA THR A 423 18.58 1.85 16.02
C THR A 423 17.75 2.99 15.44
N LYS A 424 17.14 3.83 16.29
CA LYS A 424 16.35 4.98 15.83
C LYS A 424 17.18 5.95 14.97
N ALA A 425 18.37 6.33 15.42
CA ALA A 425 19.24 7.23 14.66
C ALA A 425 19.61 6.67 13.28
N ILE A 426 19.92 5.37 13.22
CA ILE A 426 20.22 4.67 11.96
C ILE A 426 19.00 4.65 11.04
N LEU A 427 17.82 4.32 11.55
CA LEU A 427 16.59 4.25 10.76
C LEU A 427 16.18 5.64 10.23
N ASP A 428 16.34 6.69 11.03
CA ASP A 428 16.07 8.07 10.62
C ASP A 428 17.06 8.54 9.52
N GLU A 429 18.34 8.18 9.63
CA GLU A 429 19.35 8.45 8.60
C GLU A 429 19.02 7.74 7.27
N ILE A 430 18.61 6.47 7.34
CA ILE A 430 18.19 5.68 6.18
C ILE A 430 16.93 6.28 5.56
N ASN A 431 15.95 6.69 6.36
CA ASN A 431 14.72 7.32 5.87
C ASN A 431 15.05 8.62 5.10
N SER A 432 15.86 9.50 5.70
CA SER A 432 16.34 10.73 5.06
C SER A 432 17.03 10.44 3.73
N LEU A 433 17.93 9.46 3.68
CA LEU A 433 18.62 9.07 2.45
C LEU A 433 17.64 8.62 1.36
N LEU A 434 16.73 7.69 1.68
CA LEU A 434 15.76 7.18 0.71
C LEU A 434 14.86 8.29 0.15
N ARG A 435 14.50 9.29 0.97
CA ARG A 435 13.70 10.44 0.56
C ARG A 435 14.45 11.41 -0.34
N THR A 436 15.72 11.68 -0.04
CA THR A 436 16.56 12.47 -0.94
C THR A 436 16.64 11.81 -2.31
N ILE A 437 16.85 10.50 -2.32
CA ILE A 437 16.96 9.72 -3.56
C ILE A 437 15.65 9.76 -4.34
N ASP A 438 14.52 9.48 -3.70
CA ASP A 438 13.20 9.53 -4.33
C ASP A 438 12.89 10.93 -4.91
N THR A 439 13.23 11.98 -4.17
CA THR A 439 13.07 13.38 -4.60
C THR A 439 13.93 13.68 -5.83
N ALA A 440 15.18 13.24 -5.82
CA ALA A 440 16.11 13.46 -6.92
C ALA A 440 15.69 12.73 -8.20
N THR A 441 15.16 11.50 -8.09
CA THR A 441 14.80 10.68 -9.27
C THR A 441 13.40 10.95 -9.81
N ASN A 442 12.42 11.25 -8.94
CA ASN A 442 11.02 11.44 -9.37
C ASN A 442 10.70 12.86 -9.82
N GLN A 443 11.44 13.88 -9.36
CA GLN A 443 11.26 15.25 -9.83
C GLN A 443 11.99 15.43 -11.17
N ASN A 444 11.32 15.07 -12.27
CA ASN A 444 11.80 15.35 -13.61
C ASN A 444 12.02 16.86 -13.80
N ASN A 445 13.25 17.24 -14.11
CA ASN A 445 13.64 18.62 -14.45
C ASN A 445 14.22 18.64 -15.87
N SER A 446 13.95 19.72 -16.60
CA SER A 446 14.48 19.96 -17.95
C SER A 446 16.00 20.13 -18.03
N VAL A 447 16.67 20.37 -16.89
CA VAL A 447 18.10 20.71 -16.83
C VAL A 447 18.98 19.54 -16.41
N ALA A 448 18.51 18.72 -15.46
CA ALA A 448 19.29 17.68 -14.82
C ALA A 448 18.41 16.47 -14.52
N HIS A 449 18.92 15.27 -14.84
CA HIS A 449 18.25 14.02 -14.57
C HIS A 449 19.13 13.14 -13.68
N PHE A 450 18.55 12.61 -12.61
CA PHE A 450 19.20 11.64 -11.73
C PHE A 450 18.60 10.27 -11.97
N SER A 451 19.46 9.26 -12.05
CA SER A 451 19.06 7.87 -12.21
C SER A 451 19.87 6.98 -11.29
N ILE A 452 19.33 5.81 -10.97
CA ILE A 452 19.97 4.84 -10.08
C ILE A 452 20.33 3.62 -10.91
N THR A 453 21.61 3.24 -10.87
CA THR A 453 22.00 1.92 -11.36
C THR A 453 21.53 0.87 -10.37
N LYS A 454 20.77 -0.11 -10.87
CA LYS A 454 20.18 -1.14 -10.03
C LYS A 454 21.28 -2.00 -9.40
N GLY A 455 21.33 -2.02 -8.06
CA GLY A 455 22.21 -2.89 -7.30
C GLY A 455 21.80 -4.36 -7.33
N THR A 456 22.65 -5.24 -6.79
CA THR A 456 22.34 -6.67 -6.63
C THR A 456 21.26 -6.86 -5.56
N ALA A 457 20.12 -7.46 -5.94
CA ALA A 457 18.87 -7.53 -5.18
C ALA A 457 18.89 -8.26 -3.80
N ASN A 458 20.04 -8.71 -3.30
CA ASN A 458 20.10 -9.62 -2.13
C ASN A 458 20.99 -9.15 -0.97
N LYS A 459 21.62 -7.97 -1.01
CA LYS A 459 22.56 -7.52 0.05
C LYS A 459 21.91 -6.83 1.26
N ASN A 460 20.61 -6.51 1.20
CA ASN A 460 19.96 -5.59 2.14
C ASN A 460 18.73 -6.19 2.84
N ILE A 461 18.65 -7.52 2.82
CA ILE A 461 17.62 -8.26 3.55
C ILE A 461 17.97 -8.20 5.04
N LEU A 462 17.02 -7.74 5.84
CA LEU A 462 17.10 -7.76 7.28
C LEU A 462 16.50 -9.09 7.80
N ASP A 463 17.31 -9.83 8.55
CA ASP A 463 16.94 -11.09 9.23
C ASP A 463 16.73 -10.83 10.73
N ILE A 464 15.90 -9.82 11.00
CA ILE A 464 15.48 -9.42 12.35
C ILE A 464 13.94 -9.33 12.39
N SER A 465 13.37 -9.34 13.58
CA SER A 465 11.94 -9.12 13.73
C SER A 465 11.58 -7.68 13.33
N ALA A 466 10.49 -7.51 12.59
CA ALA A 466 9.89 -6.19 12.37
C ALA A 466 9.55 -5.51 13.71
N HIS A 467 9.21 -6.30 14.75
CA HIS A 467 8.95 -5.77 16.09
C HIS A 467 10.17 -5.12 16.72
N SER A 468 11.38 -5.60 16.43
CA SER A 468 12.62 -4.97 16.91
C SER A 468 12.81 -3.57 16.34
N LEU A 469 12.37 -3.35 15.09
CA LEU A 469 12.34 -2.01 14.52
C LEU A 469 11.23 -1.16 15.11
N PHE A 470 10.04 -1.73 15.35
CA PHE A 470 8.96 -1.00 16.01
C PHE A 470 9.34 -0.56 17.43
N ASP A 471 10.12 -1.37 18.16
CA ASP A 471 10.57 -1.03 19.50
C ASP A 471 11.46 0.25 19.52
N SER A 472 12.10 0.62 18.38
CA SER A 472 12.95 1.81 18.23
C SER A 472 12.22 3.14 18.45
N GLY A 473 10.90 3.18 18.25
CA GLY A 473 10.12 4.42 18.32
C GLY A 473 10.12 5.27 17.04
N CYS A 474 10.66 4.77 15.92
CA CYS A 474 10.49 5.39 14.59
C CYS A 474 9.07 5.19 14.05
N ASN A 475 8.58 6.16 13.28
CA ASN A 475 7.34 6.00 12.54
C ASN A 475 7.59 5.10 11.33
N ILE A 476 6.83 4.01 11.21
CA ILE A 476 7.12 2.94 10.25
C ILE A 476 5.88 2.60 9.42
N ALA A 477 6.05 2.47 8.12
CA ALA A 477 5.03 1.98 7.19
C ALA A 477 5.42 0.58 6.71
N ILE A 478 4.56 -0.41 6.94
CA ILE A 478 4.75 -1.79 6.51
C ILE A 478 4.08 -2.00 5.15
N TYR A 479 4.89 -2.43 4.20
CA TYR A 479 4.52 -2.77 2.84
C TYR A 479 4.58 -4.27 2.60
N GLY A 480 3.94 -4.70 1.52
CA GLY A 480 3.87 -6.11 1.13
C GLY A 480 2.63 -6.39 0.27
N GLU A 481 2.68 -7.49 -0.45
CA GLU A 481 1.57 -7.99 -1.27
C GLU A 481 0.37 -8.45 -0.42
N ALA A 482 -0.71 -8.83 -1.10
CA ALA A 482 -1.87 -9.41 -0.44
C ALA A 482 -1.49 -10.74 0.21
N GLY A 483 -1.86 -10.94 1.48
CA GLY A 483 -1.50 -12.15 2.22
C GLY A 483 -0.03 -12.23 2.65
N ALA A 484 0.76 -11.16 2.49
CA ALA A 484 2.15 -11.10 2.96
C ALA A 484 2.30 -11.07 4.50
N GLY A 485 1.20 -10.97 5.26
CA GLY A 485 1.23 -11.02 6.73
C GLY A 485 1.23 -9.67 7.46
N LYS A 486 1.08 -8.53 6.76
CA LYS A 486 1.10 -7.17 7.34
C LYS A 486 0.18 -7.01 8.57
N THR A 487 -1.10 -7.27 8.40
CA THR A 487 -2.12 -7.21 9.48
C THR A 487 -1.76 -8.14 10.63
N THR A 488 -1.28 -9.36 10.33
CA THR A 488 -0.85 -10.32 11.36
C THR A 488 0.34 -9.79 12.16
N THR A 489 1.34 -9.19 11.51
CA THR A 489 2.50 -8.56 12.17
C THR A 489 2.08 -7.41 13.08
N LEU A 490 1.11 -6.57 12.66
CA LEU A 490 0.58 -5.47 13.47
C LEU A 490 -0.21 -5.95 14.69
N HIS A 491 -1.14 -6.89 14.51
CA HIS A 491 -1.89 -7.48 15.63
C HIS A 491 -0.96 -8.11 16.66
N MET A 492 0.05 -8.86 16.19
CA MET A 492 1.06 -9.46 17.07
C MET A 492 1.84 -8.43 17.88
N TYR A 493 2.20 -7.31 17.25
CA TYR A 493 2.88 -6.24 17.95
C TYR A 493 1.96 -5.55 18.97
N ALA A 494 0.70 -5.32 18.60
CA ALA A 494 -0.30 -4.76 19.50
C ALA A 494 -0.51 -5.66 20.72
N GLU A 495 -0.67 -6.97 20.53
CA GLU A 495 -0.80 -7.96 21.60
C GLU A 495 0.42 -7.92 22.55
N LYS A 496 1.64 -7.92 21.99
CA LYS A 496 2.89 -7.78 22.77
C LYS A 496 2.86 -6.51 23.63
N LEU A 497 2.47 -5.38 23.05
CA LEU A 497 2.40 -4.11 23.78
C LEU A 497 1.34 -4.14 24.88
N TYR A 498 0.14 -4.66 24.62
CA TYR A 498 -0.92 -4.78 25.62
C TYR A 498 -0.52 -5.70 26.78
N GLN A 499 0.21 -6.79 26.52
CA GLN A 499 0.68 -7.72 27.55
C GLN A 499 1.83 -7.14 28.39
N THR A 500 2.67 -6.28 27.80
CA THR A 500 3.85 -5.70 28.45
C THR A 500 3.66 -4.25 28.92
N GLN A 501 2.44 -3.71 28.78
CA GLN A 501 2.10 -2.32 29.02
C GLN A 501 2.38 -1.90 30.47
N GLN A 502 3.24 -0.91 30.64
CA GLN A 502 3.56 -0.32 31.95
C GLN A 502 2.73 0.93 32.24
N ALA A 503 2.71 1.36 33.50
CA ALA A 503 2.01 2.57 33.92
C ALA A 503 2.49 3.81 33.15
N GLY A 504 1.55 4.46 32.45
CA GLY A 504 1.79 5.63 31.60
C GLY A 504 2.18 5.31 30.16
N GLN A 505 2.16 4.05 29.72
CA GLN A 505 2.26 3.67 28.30
C GLN A 505 0.85 3.46 27.74
N ILE A 506 0.59 3.94 26.53
CA ILE A 506 -0.70 3.79 25.84
C ILE A 506 -0.45 3.23 24.44
N THR A 507 -1.27 2.24 24.07
CA THR A 507 -1.28 1.66 22.72
C THR A 507 -2.69 1.77 22.13
N LEU A 508 -2.82 2.45 21.00
CA LEU A 508 -4.06 2.53 20.24
C LEU A 508 -3.94 1.69 18.97
N PHE A 509 -4.85 0.72 18.79
CA PHE A 509 -4.96 -0.03 17.54
C PHE A 509 -6.16 0.47 16.74
N LEU A 510 -5.92 0.97 15.53
CA LEU A 510 -6.90 1.59 14.66
C LEU A 510 -7.11 0.69 13.43
N PRO A 511 -8.08 -0.25 13.46
CA PRO A 511 -8.46 -1.04 12.29
C PRO A 511 -9.32 -0.16 11.38
N LEU A 512 -8.71 0.50 10.40
CA LEU A 512 -9.39 1.55 9.63
C LEU A 512 -10.59 1.02 8.83
N ASN A 513 -10.52 -0.23 8.36
CA ASN A 513 -11.64 -0.89 7.69
C ASN A 513 -12.90 -1.01 8.58
N ARG A 514 -12.73 -1.33 9.87
CA ARG A 514 -13.82 -1.44 10.84
C ARG A 514 -14.30 -0.08 11.31
N ILE A 515 -13.39 0.86 11.50
CA ILE A 515 -13.72 2.25 11.86
C ILE A 515 -14.58 2.86 10.75
N THR A 516 -14.10 2.84 9.51
CA THR A 516 -14.82 3.38 8.36
C THR A 516 -16.17 2.70 8.12
N LYS A 517 -16.25 1.38 8.32
CA LYS A 517 -17.51 0.63 8.27
C LYS A 517 -18.51 1.14 9.32
N LYS A 518 -18.13 1.22 10.59
CA LYS A 518 -19.02 1.74 11.65
C LYS A 518 -19.45 3.18 11.38
N ILE A 519 -18.56 4.01 10.84
CA ILE A 519 -18.91 5.38 10.42
C ILE A 519 -19.88 5.40 9.23
N GLY A 520 -19.80 4.42 8.33
CA GLY A 520 -20.74 4.23 7.23
C GLY A 520 -22.15 3.82 7.66
N GLU A 521 -22.30 3.20 8.84
CA GLU A 521 -23.58 2.74 9.40
C GLU A 521 -24.38 3.88 10.07
N ILE A 522 -23.74 5.03 10.32
CA ILE A 522 -24.36 6.19 10.95
C ILE A 522 -25.14 7.01 9.90
N ASP A 523 -26.20 7.68 10.33
CA ASP A 523 -26.93 8.59 9.48
C ASP A 523 -26.03 9.72 8.92
N GLN A 524 -26.37 10.18 7.72
CA GLN A 524 -25.56 11.14 6.97
C GLN A 524 -25.39 12.48 7.70
N SER A 525 -26.43 12.95 8.40
CA SER A 525 -26.39 14.21 9.15
C SER A 525 -25.42 14.17 10.33
N THR A 526 -25.48 13.11 11.12
CA THR A 526 -24.59 12.89 12.25
C THR A 526 -23.16 12.72 11.76
N ARG A 527 -22.94 11.94 10.69
CA ARG A 527 -21.61 11.79 10.06
C ARG A 527 -21.00 13.13 9.65
N ALA A 528 -21.76 13.99 8.97
CA ALA A 528 -21.28 15.29 8.51
C ALA A 528 -20.90 16.25 9.66
N SER A 529 -21.52 16.08 10.85
CA SER A 529 -21.17 16.86 12.03
C SER A 529 -19.92 16.35 12.78
N LEU A 530 -19.63 15.05 12.67
CA LEU A 530 -18.54 14.40 13.40
C LEU A 530 -17.24 14.32 12.59
N ILE A 531 -17.35 14.23 11.26
CA ILE A 531 -16.22 14.14 10.34
C ILE A 531 -16.14 15.44 9.54
N ILE A 532 -15.17 16.27 9.88
CA ILE A 532 -14.90 17.57 9.29
C ILE A 532 -13.52 17.51 8.63
N GLU A 533 -13.46 17.60 7.31
CA GLU A 533 -12.21 17.42 6.55
C GLU A 533 -11.16 18.48 6.90
N GLU A 534 -11.57 19.69 7.25
CA GLU A 534 -10.68 20.76 7.71
C GLU A 534 -10.12 20.55 9.13
N LYS A 535 -10.60 19.52 9.83
CA LYS A 535 -10.12 19.12 11.17
C LYS A 535 -9.90 17.60 11.21
N PRO A 536 -8.90 17.10 10.48
CA PRO A 536 -8.75 15.67 10.24
C PRO A 536 -8.33 14.93 11.53
N PHE A 537 -7.47 15.51 12.38
CA PHE A 537 -7.12 14.93 13.68
C PHE A 537 -8.34 14.73 14.59
N ASP A 538 -9.20 15.76 14.72
CA ASP A 538 -10.43 15.68 15.52
C ASP A 538 -11.39 14.61 14.96
N SER A 539 -11.50 14.54 13.64
CA SER A 539 -12.33 13.57 12.93
C SER A 539 -11.87 12.13 13.17
N LEU A 540 -10.56 11.89 13.19
CA LEU A 540 -9.97 10.59 13.51
C LEU A 540 -10.31 10.15 14.94
N LEU A 541 -10.20 11.05 15.91
CA LEU A 541 -10.55 10.76 17.30
C LEU A 541 -12.05 10.50 17.46
N ASN A 542 -12.91 11.29 16.83
CA ASN A 542 -14.36 11.05 16.84
C ASN A 542 -14.69 9.68 16.24
N ALA A 543 -14.06 9.32 15.12
CA ALA A 543 -14.26 8.04 14.47
C ALA A 543 -13.81 6.85 15.35
N PHE A 544 -12.66 7.00 16.01
CA PHE A 544 -12.13 6.02 16.95
C PHE A 544 -13.03 5.85 18.19
N LEU A 545 -13.55 6.94 18.77
CA LEU A 545 -14.47 6.90 19.90
C LEU A 545 -15.74 6.11 19.55
N ILE A 546 -16.34 6.37 18.39
CA ILE A 546 -17.52 5.61 17.93
C ILE A 546 -17.17 4.14 17.74
N TYR A 547 -16.00 3.85 17.17
CA TYR A 547 -15.55 2.47 17.02
C TYR A 547 -15.46 1.75 18.37
N LYS A 548 -14.95 2.44 19.41
CA LYS A 548 -14.89 1.99 20.80
C LYS A 548 -16.23 2.02 21.55
N SER A 549 -17.32 2.34 20.87
CA SER A 549 -18.66 2.50 21.47
C SER A 549 -18.72 3.59 22.56
N VAL A 550 -17.84 4.59 22.46
CA VAL A 550 -17.80 5.76 23.32
C VAL A 550 -18.45 6.94 22.58
N PRO A 551 -19.32 7.74 23.22
CA PRO A 551 -19.91 8.92 22.58
C PRO A 551 -18.83 9.89 22.09
N ALA A 552 -18.88 10.27 20.80
CA ALA A 552 -17.97 11.24 20.19
C ALA A 552 -18.33 12.69 20.56
N SER A 553 -18.29 13.02 21.86
CA SER A 553 -18.51 14.37 22.38
C SER A 553 -17.21 15.19 22.39
N THR A 554 -17.35 16.51 22.45
CA THR A 554 -16.18 17.40 22.60
C THR A 554 -15.42 17.15 23.91
N GLU A 555 -16.13 16.75 24.96
CA GLU A 555 -15.54 16.42 26.27
C GLU A 555 -14.73 15.14 26.18
N ASN A 556 -15.29 14.07 25.60
CA ASN A 556 -14.61 12.79 25.45
C ASN A 556 -13.41 12.88 24.53
N ARG A 557 -13.51 13.65 23.43
CA ARG A 557 -12.37 13.93 22.57
C ARG A 557 -11.25 14.64 23.33
N LYS A 558 -11.56 15.69 24.09
CA LYS A 558 -10.57 16.41 24.91
C LYS A 558 -9.94 15.52 25.97
N ALA A 559 -10.74 14.68 26.64
CA ALA A 559 -10.26 13.76 27.65
C ALA A 559 -9.30 12.72 27.05
N LEU A 560 -9.63 12.14 25.90
CA LEU A 560 -8.75 11.23 25.17
C LEU A 560 -7.46 11.93 24.77
N THR A 561 -7.52 13.10 24.14
CA THR A 561 -6.33 13.87 23.74
C THR A 561 -5.43 14.17 24.94
N LEU A 562 -5.98 14.62 26.07
CA LEU A 562 -5.21 14.89 27.29
C LEU A 562 -4.55 13.62 27.83
N THR A 563 -5.25 12.49 27.79
CA THR A 563 -4.75 11.19 28.24
C THR A 563 -3.55 10.75 27.38
N LEU A 564 -3.64 10.93 26.06
CA LEU A 564 -2.55 10.63 25.13
C LEU A 564 -1.35 11.58 25.32
N GLN A 565 -1.60 12.87 25.50
CA GLN A 565 -0.55 13.88 25.72
C GLN A 565 0.21 13.69 27.04
N ASN A 566 -0.48 13.26 28.10
CA ASN A 566 0.13 13.02 29.41
C ASN A 566 0.79 11.63 29.53
N SER A 567 0.70 10.80 28.50
CA SER A 567 1.36 9.49 28.49
C SER A 567 2.89 9.65 28.40
N LYS A 568 3.62 8.68 28.94
CA LYS A 568 5.08 8.58 28.81
C LYS A 568 5.50 8.05 27.44
N ARG A 569 4.68 7.17 26.86
CA ARG A 569 4.86 6.58 25.53
C ARG A 569 3.48 6.32 24.94
N CYS A 570 3.27 6.81 23.72
CA CYS A 570 2.07 6.58 22.95
C CYS A 570 2.45 5.84 21.66
N VAL A 571 1.84 4.68 21.40
CA VAL A 571 2.01 3.95 20.14
C VAL A 571 0.65 3.84 19.45
N VAL A 572 0.56 4.34 18.23
CA VAL A 572 -0.64 4.31 17.41
C VAL A 572 -0.38 3.37 16.24
N ILE A 573 -1.03 2.20 16.28
CA ILE A 573 -0.96 1.18 15.25
C ILE A 573 -2.18 1.35 14.35
N VAL A 574 -1.95 1.48 13.06
CA VAL A 574 -2.99 1.74 12.05
C VAL A 574 -2.95 0.60 11.03
N ASP A 575 -4.03 -0.15 10.92
CA ASP A 575 -4.11 -1.25 9.94
C ASP A 575 -4.96 -0.88 8.73
N ALA A 576 -4.52 -1.35 7.56
CA ALA A 576 -5.19 -1.22 6.26
C ALA A 576 -5.39 0.24 5.79
N LEU A 577 -4.30 1.03 5.77
CA LEU A 577 -4.35 2.41 5.30
C LEU A 577 -4.78 2.54 3.83
N ASP A 578 -4.39 1.59 2.99
CA ASP A 578 -4.79 1.52 1.59
C ASP A 578 -6.31 1.42 1.41
N GLU A 579 -6.97 0.60 2.22
CA GLU A 579 -8.42 0.36 2.12
C GLU A 579 -9.25 1.59 2.51
N ALA A 580 -8.78 2.33 3.51
CA ALA A 580 -9.46 3.54 3.99
C ALA A 580 -9.19 4.78 3.14
N SER A 581 -7.96 4.94 2.62
CA SER A 581 -7.54 6.15 1.88
C SER A 581 -8.42 6.47 0.67
N SER A 582 -9.00 5.45 0.02
CA SER A 582 -9.85 5.62 -1.16
C SER A 582 -11.21 6.25 -0.84
N HIS A 583 -11.74 6.03 0.36
CA HIS A 583 -13.09 6.48 0.77
C HIS A 583 -13.08 7.48 1.93
N ALA A 584 -11.92 7.67 2.58
CA ALA A 584 -11.68 8.60 3.68
C ALA A 584 -10.27 9.21 3.59
N PRO A 585 -9.97 10.06 2.58
CA PRO A 585 -8.64 10.66 2.39
C PRO A 585 -8.16 11.47 3.61
N TRP A 586 -9.10 12.07 4.35
CA TRP A 586 -8.84 12.84 5.58
C TRP A 586 -8.06 12.04 6.64
N VAL A 587 -8.12 10.70 6.63
CA VAL A 587 -7.37 9.85 7.57
C VAL A 587 -5.87 10.03 7.40
N ILE A 588 -5.38 10.18 6.17
CA ILE A 588 -3.95 10.36 5.90
C ILE A 588 -3.45 11.68 6.50
N GLN A 589 -4.21 12.75 6.26
CA GLN A 589 -3.90 14.05 6.85
C GLN A 589 -3.95 13.98 8.39
N ALA A 590 -4.94 13.29 8.96
CA ALA A 590 -5.05 13.12 10.41
C ALA A 590 -3.83 12.41 11.03
N LEU A 591 -3.33 11.36 10.37
CA LEU A 591 -2.14 10.63 10.80
C LEU A 591 -0.88 11.47 10.66
N SER A 592 -0.79 12.32 9.63
CA SER A 592 0.33 13.26 9.45
C SER A 592 0.34 14.37 10.52
N GLU A 593 -0.83 14.79 10.99
CA GLU A 593 -0.97 15.81 12.04
C GLU A 593 -0.75 15.22 13.45
N LEU A 594 -0.84 13.90 13.63
CA LEU A 594 -0.76 13.23 14.93
C LEU A 594 0.53 13.59 15.72
N PRO A 595 1.74 13.58 15.13
CA PRO A 595 2.95 13.99 15.82
C PRO A 595 2.95 15.47 16.25
N THR A 596 2.18 16.34 15.58
CA THR A 596 2.07 17.76 15.98
C THR A 596 1.24 17.95 17.24
N HIS A 597 0.25 17.08 17.46
CA HIS A 597 -0.62 17.09 18.64
C HIS A 597 -0.07 16.23 19.79
N ILE A 598 0.68 15.17 19.47
CA ILE A 598 1.27 14.21 20.41
C ILE A 598 2.72 13.94 19.96
N ASN A 599 3.64 14.81 20.38
CA ASN A 599 5.04 14.84 19.93
C ASN A 599 5.85 13.55 20.16
N HIS A 600 5.46 12.75 21.15
CA HIS A 600 6.12 11.49 21.52
C HIS A 600 5.35 10.26 21.02
N ALA A 601 4.30 10.46 20.22
CA ALA A 601 3.57 9.36 19.61
C ALA A 601 4.39 8.74 18.49
N GLN A 602 4.49 7.42 18.52
CA GLN A 602 4.96 6.61 17.42
C GLN A 602 3.75 6.16 16.60
N VAL A 603 3.80 6.33 15.28
CA VAL A 603 2.77 5.82 14.37
C VAL A 603 3.34 4.67 13.55
N ILE A 604 2.66 3.52 13.57
CA ILE A 604 3.01 2.35 12.77
C ILE A 604 1.81 2.04 11.89
N THR A 605 2.00 1.97 10.58
CA THR A 605 0.91 1.72 9.64
C THR A 605 1.20 0.53 8.74
N SER A 606 0.16 -0.10 8.20
CA SER A 606 0.27 -1.07 7.10
C SER A 606 -0.41 -0.55 5.83
N SER A 607 0.18 -0.87 4.69
CA SER A 607 -0.42 -0.61 3.38
C SER A 607 0.11 -1.55 2.30
N ARG A 608 -0.56 -1.59 1.16
CA ARG A 608 -0.05 -2.22 -0.07
C ARG A 608 0.90 -1.26 -0.78
N ASN A 609 1.79 -1.81 -1.61
CA ASN A 609 2.89 -1.10 -2.30
C ASN A 609 2.43 -0.01 -3.31
N CYS A 610 1.13 0.30 -3.40
CA CYS A 610 0.52 0.96 -4.55
C CYS A 610 -0.16 2.32 -4.24
N VAL A 611 -0.04 2.85 -3.02
CA VAL A 611 -0.83 4.02 -2.61
C VAL A 611 -0.03 5.32 -2.82
N LYS A 612 -0.42 6.12 -3.82
CA LYS A 612 0.15 7.45 -4.13
C LYS A 612 0.24 8.36 -2.90
N TYR A 613 -0.74 8.29 -2.01
CA TYR A 613 -0.84 9.15 -0.83
C TYR A 613 0.12 8.79 0.31
N ILE A 614 0.74 7.60 0.32
CA ILE A 614 1.69 7.25 1.39
C ILE A 614 3.04 7.94 1.19
N ARG A 615 3.36 8.33 -0.04
CA ARG A 615 4.53 9.18 -0.31
C ARG A 615 4.47 10.50 0.45
N GLU A 616 3.28 10.97 0.82
CA GLU A 616 3.07 12.20 1.59
C GLU A 616 3.36 12.02 3.10
N ILE A 617 3.46 10.77 3.59
CA ILE A 617 3.74 10.48 4.99
C ILE A 617 5.24 10.22 5.16
N GLU A 618 5.92 10.93 6.06
CA GLU A 618 7.38 10.82 6.32
C GLU A 618 7.82 9.54 7.07
N PHE A 619 7.10 8.44 6.90
CA PHE A 619 7.42 7.20 7.60
C PHE A 619 8.49 6.40 6.87
N LEU A 620 9.28 5.65 7.63
CA LEU A 620 10.21 4.68 7.09
C LEU A 620 9.45 3.47 6.56
N GLY A 621 9.59 3.19 5.27
CA GLY A 621 9.04 1.98 4.65
C GLY A 621 9.79 0.72 5.08
N ILE A 622 9.08 -0.36 5.37
CA ILE A 622 9.65 -1.72 5.44
C ILE A 622 8.76 -2.68 4.64
N THR A 623 9.33 -3.51 3.77
CA THR A 623 8.53 -4.42 2.94
C THR A 623 8.71 -5.87 3.37
N LEU A 624 7.63 -6.52 3.79
CA LEU A 624 7.63 -7.94 4.18
C LEU A 624 7.91 -8.85 2.97
N LEU A 625 8.83 -9.79 3.13
CA LEU A 625 9.18 -10.79 2.12
C LEU A 625 8.41 -12.10 2.35
N PRO A 626 8.20 -12.92 1.29
CA PRO A 626 7.69 -14.28 1.44
C PRO A 626 8.58 -15.13 2.33
N PHE A 627 8.04 -16.23 2.87
CA PHE A 627 8.80 -17.17 3.69
C PHE A 627 9.99 -17.75 2.93
N THR A 628 11.16 -17.73 3.55
CA THR A 628 12.25 -18.65 3.20
C THR A 628 11.85 -20.10 3.53
N LYS A 629 12.52 -21.10 2.94
CA LYS A 629 12.31 -22.52 3.28
C LYS A 629 12.34 -22.79 4.78
N LYS A 630 13.31 -22.17 5.49
CA LYS A 630 13.45 -22.28 6.94
C LYS A 630 12.27 -21.63 7.67
N GLN A 631 11.82 -20.46 7.23
CA GLN A 631 10.68 -19.79 7.84
C GLN A 631 9.36 -20.54 7.61
N LEU A 632 9.16 -21.10 6.42
CA LEU A 632 7.99 -21.92 6.11
C LEU A 632 7.96 -23.16 6.99
N ALA A 633 9.11 -23.83 7.18
CA ALA A 633 9.21 -24.98 8.08
C ALA A 633 8.89 -24.62 9.54
N ASN A 634 9.42 -23.51 10.04
CA ASN A 634 9.11 -23.04 11.39
C ASN A 634 7.62 -22.71 11.55
N PHE A 635 7.03 -22.03 10.57
CA PHE A 635 5.60 -21.71 10.53
C PHE A 635 4.73 -22.97 10.56
N ILE A 636 5.04 -23.97 9.71
CA ILE A 636 4.30 -25.24 9.66
C ILE A 636 4.39 -25.99 10.99
N ASN A 637 5.59 -26.07 11.57
CA ASN A 637 5.80 -26.72 12.86
C ASN A 637 5.02 -26.03 13.99
N GLY A 638 5.07 -24.70 14.06
CA GLY A 638 4.33 -23.92 15.07
C GLY A 638 2.82 -24.05 14.87
N TRP A 639 2.35 -23.97 13.63
CA TRP A 639 0.92 -24.08 13.33
C TRP A 639 0.35 -25.44 13.67
N ILE A 640 1.01 -26.53 13.25
CA ILE A 640 0.48 -27.88 13.43
C ILE A 640 0.68 -28.37 14.87
N GLY A 641 1.78 -27.99 15.54
CA GLY A 641 2.12 -28.41 16.90
C GLY A 641 2.58 -29.87 17.03
N ASP A 642 2.05 -30.76 16.18
CA ASP A 642 2.45 -32.15 16.02
C ASP A 642 3.61 -32.28 15.01
N ARG A 643 4.80 -32.70 15.48
CA ARG A 643 6.01 -32.82 14.66
C ARG A 643 5.89 -33.86 13.54
N GLU A 644 5.16 -34.95 13.73
CA GLU A 644 5.04 -35.99 12.70
C GLU A 644 4.14 -35.50 11.56
N LYS A 645 3.00 -34.88 11.89
CA LYS A 645 2.11 -34.25 10.90
C LYS A 645 2.75 -33.04 10.22
N ALA A 646 3.55 -32.26 10.94
CA ALA A 646 4.32 -31.17 10.33
C ALA A 646 5.37 -31.70 9.35
N GLY A 647 6.07 -32.78 9.73
CA GLY A 647 7.02 -33.47 8.87
C GLY A 647 6.38 -34.01 7.59
N SER A 648 5.22 -34.67 7.70
CA SER A 648 4.49 -35.18 6.53
C SER A 648 4.05 -34.06 5.58
N LEU A 649 3.61 -32.92 6.12
CA LEU A 649 3.24 -31.76 5.30
C LEU A 649 4.44 -31.18 4.55
N LEU A 650 5.58 -31.04 5.23
CA LEU A 650 6.81 -30.55 4.61
C LEU A 650 7.28 -31.46 3.49
N GLU A 651 7.22 -32.78 3.70
CA GLU A 651 7.52 -33.77 2.67
C GLU A 651 6.56 -33.66 1.47
N ILE A 652 5.25 -33.48 1.71
CA ILE A 652 4.27 -33.27 0.64
C ILE A 652 4.60 -32.02 -0.18
N ILE A 653 4.95 -30.90 0.48
CA ILE A 653 5.31 -29.65 -0.19
C ILE A 653 6.57 -29.83 -1.05
N GLU A 654 7.56 -30.57 -0.56
CA GLU A 654 8.80 -30.84 -1.29
C GLU A 654 8.58 -31.78 -2.48
N VAL A 655 7.92 -32.93 -2.26
CA VAL A 655 7.64 -33.94 -3.30
C VAL A 655 6.78 -33.37 -4.41
N LYS A 656 5.75 -32.58 -4.07
CA LYS A 656 4.86 -31.94 -5.05
C LYS A 656 5.41 -30.61 -5.61
N LYS A 657 6.64 -30.21 -5.24
CA LYS A 657 7.30 -28.94 -5.65
C LYS A 657 6.45 -27.68 -5.39
N LEU A 658 5.72 -27.64 -4.28
CA LEU A 658 4.74 -26.58 -3.96
C LEU A 658 5.34 -25.36 -3.24
N TYR A 659 6.67 -25.31 -3.04
CA TYR A 659 7.34 -24.26 -2.27
C TYR A 659 7.04 -22.84 -2.79
N GLU A 660 7.07 -22.64 -4.11
CA GLU A 660 6.84 -21.32 -4.72
C GLU A 660 5.45 -20.74 -4.41
N VAL A 661 4.50 -21.61 -4.08
CA VAL A 661 3.14 -21.24 -3.67
C VAL A 661 3.08 -21.12 -2.14
N ALA A 662 3.63 -22.10 -1.43
CA ALA A 662 3.62 -22.16 0.02
C ALA A 662 4.46 -21.05 0.69
N LYS A 663 5.38 -20.40 -0.03
CA LYS A 663 6.15 -19.25 0.52
C LYS A 663 5.27 -18.03 0.85
N ASN A 664 4.09 -17.91 0.27
CA ASN A 664 3.14 -16.85 0.63
C ASN A 664 2.44 -17.20 1.96
N PRO A 665 2.50 -16.34 3.00
CA PRO A 665 1.94 -16.67 4.32
C PRO A 665 0.45 -17.06 4.33
N LEU A 666 -0.40 -16.41 3.53
CA LEU A 666 -1.81 -16.77 3.42
C LEU A 666 -1.99 -18.19 2.86
N LEU A 667 -1.24 -18.54 1.81
CA LEU A 667 -1.30 -19.86 1.19
C LEU A 667 -0.73 -20.95 2.10
N ALA A 668 0.37 -20.66 2.80
CA ALA A 668 0.90 -21.54 3.84
C ALA A 668 -0.17 -21.84 4.89
N THR A 669 -0.89 -20.81 5.34
CA THR A 669 -1.94 -20.96 6.36
C THR A 669 -3.09 -21.84 5.85
N ILE A 670 -3.50 -21.68 4.60
CA ILE A 670 -4.53 -22.53 3.96
C ILE A 670 -4.06 -23.98 3.89
N ILE A 671 -2.84 -24.22 3.41
CA ILE A 671 -2.27 -25.57 3.30
C ILE A 671 -2.23 -26.25 4.67
N CYS A 672 -1.78 -25.53 5.70
CA CYS A 672 -1.77 -26.03 7.07
C CYS A 672 -3.16 -26.34 7.63
N SER A 673 -4.16 -25.49 7.34
CA SER A 673 -5.55 -25.70 7.76
C SER A 673 -6.18 -26.94 7.10
N LEU A 674 -5.97 -27.12 5.79
CA LEU A 674 -6.44 -28.29 5.05
C LEU A 674 -5.83 -29.58 5.61
N HIS A 675 -4.50 -29.59 5.80
CA HIS A 675 -3.78 -30.73 6.35
C HIS A 675 -4.26 -31.07 7.78
N SER A 676 -4.44 -30.06 8.63
CA SER A 676 -4.94 -30.24 10.01
C SER A 676 -6.36 -30.82 10.05
N SER A 677 -7.16 -30.53 9.02
CA SER A 677 -8.54 -31.01 8.88
C SER A 677 -8.64 -32.36 8.15
N ASN A 678 -7.50 -33.04 7.90
CA ASN A 678 -7.41 -34.26 7.08
C ASN A 678 -8.04 -34.12 5.68
N VAL A 679 -8.12 -32.90 5.15
CA VAL A 679 -8.55 -32.64 3.78
C VAL A 679 -7.35 -32.87 2.87
N PRO A 680 -7.51 -33.60 1.74
CA PRO A 680 -6.43 -33.77 0.77
C PRO A 680 -5.87 -32.41 0.34
N ILE A 681 -4.56 -32.24 0.46
CA ILE A 681 -3.87 -31.06 -0.07
C ILE A 681 -3.88 -31.19 -1.60
N PRO A 682 -4.19 -30.11 -2.33
CA PRO A 682 -4.17 -30.07 -3.79
C PRO A 682 -2.97 -30.81 -4.41
N GLU A 683 -3.22 -31.48 -5.53
CA GLU A 683 -2.23 -32.36 -6.15
C GLU A 683 -1.17 -31.60 -6.95
N ASN A 684 -1.53 -30.41 -7.45
CA ASN A 684 -0.68 -29.66 -8.37
C ASN A 684 -0.81 -28.13 -8.24
N GLU A 685 0.15 -27.43 -8.85
CA GLU A 685 0.27 -25.97 -8.85
C GLU A 685 -1.00 -25.23 -9.34
N PRO A 686 -1.65 -25.61 -10.47
CA PRO A 686 -2.90 -24.99 -10.90
C PRO A 686 -4.02 -25.02 -9.86
N GLU A 687 -4.17 -26.13 -9.14
CA GLU A 687 -5.26 -26.32 -8.18
C GLU A 687 -5.11 -25.41 -6.96
N LEU A 688 -3.88 -25.16 -6.48
CA LEU A 688 -3.62 -24.20 -5.40
C LEU A 688 -3.91 -22.76 -5.82
N TYR A 689 -3.45 -22.36 -7.01
CA TYR A 689 -3.72 -21.02 -7.52
C TYR A 689 -5.20 -20.81 -7.77
N TRP A 690 -5.91 -21.81 -8.29
CA TRP A 690 -7.35 -21.78 -8.42
C TRP A 690 -8.03 -21.64 -7.06
N ARG A 691 -7.59 -22.40 -6.05
CA ARG A 691 -8.14 -22.31 -4.69
C ARG A 691 -8.01 -20.91 -4.10
N LYS A 692 -6.91 -20.20 -4.36
CA LYS A 692 -6.76 -18.78 -3.98
C LYS A 692 -7.80 -17.89 -4.68
N ILE A 693 -8.01 -18.06 -5.99
CA ILE A 693 -9.02 -17.30 -6.74
C ILE A 693 -10.43 -17.56 -6.18
N GLU A 694 -10.80 -18.81 -5.91
CA GLU A 694 -12.11 -19.14 -5.34
C GLU A 694 -12.35 -18.45 -3.99
N LEU A 695 -11.32 -18.46 -3.12
CA LEU A 695 -11.37 -17.78 -1.82
C LEU A 695 -11.53 -16.27 -1.97
N LEU A 696 -10.78 -15.66 -2.87
CA LEU A 696 -10.84 -14.22 -3.14
C LEU A 696 -12.17 -13.81 -3.79
N CYS A 697 -12.78 -14.66 -4.64
CA CYS A 697 -14.09 -14.44 -5.27
C CYS A 697 -15.29 -14.72 -4.34
N GLY A 698 -15.07 -15.05 -3.06
CA GLY A 698 -16.14 -15.11 -2.07
C GLY A 698 -16.68 -16.50 -1.73
N LEU A 699 -15.96 -17.60 -2.04
CA LEU A 699 -16.23 -18.94 -1.44
C LEU A 699 -16.37 -18.84 0.08
N TYR A 700 -15.60 -17.92 0.65
CA TYR A 700 -15.44 -17.69 2.06
C TYR A 700 -16.60 -16.87 2.70
N ASP A 701 -17.15 -15.89 1.99
CA ASP A 701 -18.25 -15.04 2.46
C ASP A 701 -19.58 -15.82 2.54
N HIS A 702 -19.77 -16.74 1.59
CA HIS A 702 -20.92 -17.64 1.53
C HIS A 702 -21.02 -18.57 2.75
N HIS A 703 -19.89 -19.09 3.23
CA HIS A 703 -19.85 -19.95 4.43
C HIS A 703 -20.09 -19.17 5.74
N LYS A 704 -20.06 -17.84 5.70
CA LYS A 704 -20.18 -16.94 6.86
C LYS A 704 -21.47 -16.14 6.97
N GLY A 705 -22.29 -16.12 5.90
CA GLY A 705 -23.45 -15.25 5.83
C GLY A 705 -23.11 -13.75 5.75
N ILE A 706 -21.89 -13.41 5.30
CA ILE A 706 -21.48 -12.03 5.02
C ILE A 706 -21.47 -11.87 3.50
N CYS A 707 -21.77 -10.68 2.96
CA CYS A 707 -21.65 -10.42 1.52
C CYS A 707 -20.86 -9.13 1.30
N ARG A 708 -19.59 -9.25 0.91
CA ARG A 708 -18.72 -8.12 0.56
C ARG A 708 -18.79 -7.74 -0.93
N THR A 709 -19.13 -8.72 -1.78
CA THR A 709 -19.24 -8.51 -3.23
C THR A 709 -20.67 -8.16 -3.60
N GLN A 710 -20.82 -7.32 -4.63
CA GLN A 710 -22.13 -7.02 -5.22
C GLN A 710 -22.60 -8.17 -6.12
N ASN A 711 -21.65 -8.95 -6.64
CA ASN A 711 -21.88 -10.03 -7.57
C ASN A 711 -21.67 -11.42 -6.96
N GLU A 712 -22.31 -12.42 -7.58
CA GLU A 712 -22.16 -13.83 -7.23
C GLU A 712 -20.76 -14.36 -7.58
N LYS A 713 -20.24 -15.25 -6.73
CA LYS A 713 -18.94 -15.91 -6.88
C LYS A 713 -18.71 -16.47 -8.30
N SER A 714 -19.67 -17.24 -8.80
CA SER A 714 -19.57 -17.91 -10.11
C SER A 714 -19.43 -16.92 -11.27
N PHE A 715 -20.05 -15.74 -11.14
CA PHE A 715 -19.94 -14.67 -12.12
C PHE A 715 -18.59 -13.96 -12.04
N LEU A 716 -18.08 -13.71 -10.84
CA LEU A 716 -16.75 -13.12 -10.62
C LEU A 716 -15.64 -14.03 -11.14
N GLU A 717 -15.70 -15.33 -10.86
CA GLU A 717 -14.78 -16.34 -11.40
C GLU A 717 -14.80 -16.35 -12.93
N LEU A 718 -15.99 -16.26 -13.53
CA LEU A 718 -16.14 -16.19 -14.97
C LEU A 718 -15.50 -14.94 -15.57
N CYS A 719 -15.72 -13.77 -14.95
CA CYS A 719 -15.08 -12.52 -15.35
C CYS A 719 -13.55 -12.59 -15.23
N CYS A 720 -13.02 -13.18 -14.16
CA CYS A 720 -11.58 -13.42 -14.00
C CYS A 720 -11.01 -14.27 -15.13
N ILE A 721 -11.65 -15.40 -15.45
CA ILE A 721 -11.21 -16.30 -16.52
C ILE A 721 -11.16 -15.55 -17.86
N LYS A 722 -12.23 -14.81 -18.20
CA LYS A 722 -12.31 -14.03 -19.44
C LYS A 722 -11.24 -12.94 -19.53
N LEU A 723 -11.04 -12.16 -18.47
CA LEU A 723 -10.00 -11.13 -18.42
C LEU A 723 -8.59 -11.72 -18.51
N GLY A 724 -8.31 -12.80 -17.77
CA GLY A 724 -7.03 -13.50 -17.82
C GLY A 724 -6.69 -13.98 -19.23
N TYR A 725 -7.64 -14.62 -19.91
CA TYR A 725 -7.48 -15.01 -21.30
C TYR A 725 -7.31 -13.81 -22.24
N ARG A 726 -8.09 -12.74 -22.10
CA ARG A 726 -8.00 -11.55 -22.97
C ARG A 726 -6.65 -10.85 -22.81
N PHE A 727 -6.15 -10.71 -21.59
CA PHE A 727 -4.83 -10.15 -21.33
C PHE A 727 -3.76 -11.02 -21.98
N HIS A 728 -3.87 -12.34 -21.81
CA HIS A 728 -2.89 -13.28 -22.34
C HIS A 728 -2.91 -13.37 -23.87
N ARG A 729 -4.10 -13.37 -24.48
CA ARG A 729 -4.28 -13.35 -25.94
C ARG A 729 -3.75 -12.09 -26.60
N ASN A 730 -3.90 -10.95 -25.93
CA ASN A 730 -3.39 -9.68 -26.42
C ASN A 730 -1.92 -9.44 -26.07
N GLU A 731 -1.25 -10.41 -25.42
CA GLU A 731 0.15 -10.31 -25.00
C GLU A 731 0.42 -9.11 -24.09
N ILE A 732 -0.56 -8.75 -23.26
CA ILE A 732 -0.49 -7.66 -22.27
C ILE A 732 -0.55 -8.21 -20.85
N ARG A 733 0.10 -7.51 -19.92
CA ARG A 733 0.03 -7.81 -18.47
C ARG A 733 -0.94 -6.91 -17.71
N GLU A 734 -1.26 -5.76 -18.28
CA GLU A 734 -2.09 -4.74 -17.65
C GLU A 734 -2.92 -3.97 -18.68
N THR A 735 -4.06 -3.43 -18.27
CA THR A 735 -4.85 -2.51 -19.09
C THR A 735 -5.76 -1.61 -18.24
N SER A 736 -6.39 -0.62 -18.87
CA SER A 736 -7.31 0.31 -18.20
C SER A 736 -8.66 -0.35 -17.89
N ILE A 737 -9.39 0.19 -16.90
CA ILE A 737 -10.76 -0.23 -16.56
C ILE A 737 -11.70 -0.11 -17.76
N SER A 738 -11.54 0.93 -18.58
CA SER A 738 -12.34 1.12 -19.80
C SER A 738 -12.14 -0.04 -20.78
N GLU A 739 -10.91 -0.49 -20.95
CA GLU A 739 -10.60 -1.59 -21.86
C GLU A 739 -11.05 -2.95 -21.31
N MET A 740 -10.92 -3.18 -20.01
CA MET A 740 -11.48 -4.36 -19.33
C MET A 740 -13.00 -4.46 -19.53
N ASN A 741 -13.72 -3.34 -19.41
CA ASN A 741 -15.15 -3.29 -19.69
C ASN A 741 -15.46 -3.69 -21.13
N LYS A 742 -14.72 -3.17 -22.12
CA LYS A 742 -14.91 -3.55 -23.54
C LYS A 742 -14.66 -5.04 -23.76
N PHE A 743 -13.61 -5.61 -23.16
CA PHE A 743 -13.32 -7.03 -23.26
C PHE A 743 -14.47 -7.88 -22.74
N LEU A 744 -14.96 -7.61 -21.53
CA LEU A 744 -16.05 -8.38 -20.94
C LEU A 744 -17.39 -8.16 -21.67
N ILE A 745 -17.72 -6.95 -22.09
CA ILE A 745 -18.92 -6.67 -22.88
C ILE A 745 -18.88 -7.46 -24.20
N SER A 746 -17.73 -7.50 -24.87
CA SER A 746 -17.54 -8.29 -26.08
C SER A 746 -17.66 -9.79 -25.82
N ASP A 747 -17.10 -10.30 -24.72
CA ASP A 747 -17.10 -11.75 -24.42
C ASP A 747 -18.48 -12.27 -23.98
N PHE A 748 -19.31 -11.41 -23.37
CA PHE A 748 -20.64 -11.78 -22.91
C PHE A 748 -21.76 -11.52 -23.92
N GLU A 749 -21.52 -10.79 -25.01
CA GLU A 749 -22.49 -10.55 -26.11
C GLU A 749 -23.88 -10.12 -25.59
N ASN A 750 -23.93 -9.12 -24.70
CA ASN A 750 -25.15 -8.60 -24.05
C ASN A 750 -25.87 -9.56 -23.08
N ARG A 751 -25.29 -10.71 -22.71
CA ARG A 751 -25.87 -11.60 -21.68
C ARG A 751 -26.00 -10.95 -20.30
N TYR A 752 -25.18 -9.93 -20.02
CA TYR A 752 -25.22 -9.17 -18.78
C TYR A 752 -25.26 -7.67 -19.10
N PRO A 753 -25.99 -6.87 -18.30
CA PRO A 753 -26.00 -5.42 -18.46
C PRO A 753 -24.62 -4.83 -18.15
N SER A 754 -24.24 -3.77 -18.85
CA SER A 754 -22.93 -3.12 -18.68
C SER A 754 -22.67 -2.66 -17.24
N SER A 755 -23.72 -2.29 -16.50
CA SER A 755 -23.61 -1.93 -15.08
C SER A 755 -23.17 -3.11 -14.20
N LYS A 756 -23.64 -4.33 -14.49
CA LYS A 756 -23.23 -5.55 -13.77
C LYS A 756 -21.80 -5.97 -14.11
N ILE A 757 -21.36 -5.73 -15.34
CA ILE A 757 -19.96 -5.95 -15.74
C ILE A 757 -19.04 -4.94 -15.05
N ALA A 758 -19.43 -3.67 -15.03
CA ALA A 758 -18.68 -2.62 -14.34
C ALA A 758 -18.56 -2.93 -12.84
N SER A 759 -19.67 -3.28 -12.16
CA SER A 759 -19.62 -3.65 -10.75
C SER A 759 -18.83 -4.93 -10.48
N ALA A 760 -18.79 -5.88 -11.42
CA ALA A 760 -17.93 -7.05 -11.30
C ALA A 760 -16.45 -6.70 -11.41
N ILE A 761 -16.04 -5.78 -12.29
CA ILE A 761 -14.66 -5.29 -12.35
C ILE A 761 -14.29 -4.57 -11.05
N GLU A 762 -15.20 -3.75 -10.53
CA GLU A 762 -15.03 -3.12 -9.21
C GLU A 762 -14.88 -4.16 -8.11
N ASP A 763 -15.73 -5.20 -8.08
CA ASP A 763 -15.60 -6.30 -7.12
C ASP A 763 -14.24 -7.01 -7.28
N LEU A 764 -13.76 -7.25 -8.50
CA LEU A 764 -12.46 -7.91 -8.72
C LEU A 764 -11.27 -7.06 -8.29
N ILE A 765 -11.38 -5.74 -8.33
CA ILE A 765 -10.34 -4.80 -7.91
C ILE A 765 -10.41 -4.57 -6.38
N PHE A 766 -11.57 -4.16 -5.87
CA PHE A 766 -11.72 -3.65 -4.51
C PHE A 766 -12.14 -4.74 -3.51
N SER A 767 -13.12 -5.57 -3.85
CA SER A 767 -13.71 -6.56 -2.93
C SER A 767 -12.90 -7.87 -2.87
N CYS A 768 -12.47 -8.36 -4.02
CA CYS A 768 -11.75 -9.63 -4.21
C CYS A 768 -10.23 -9.41 -4.26
N ASN A 769 -9.78 -8.24 -4.71
CA ASN A 769 -8.37 -7.90 -4.87
C ASN A 769 -7.58 -8.91 -5.72
N ILE A 770 -8.16 -9.30 -6.85
CA ILE A 770 -7.53 -10.18 -7.85
C ILE A 770 -6.80 -9.34 -8.91
N LEU A 771 -7.34 -8.17 -9.25
CA LEU A 771 -6.75 -7.21 -10.19
C LEU A 771 -6.10 -6.07 -9.41
N ILE A 772 -4.80 -5.89 -9.61
CA ILE A 772 -3.94 -4.94 -8.89
C ILE A 772 -3.50 -3.82 -9.82
N LYS A 773 -3.55 -2.59 -9.31
CA LYS A 773 -3.03 -1.40 -10.01
C LYS A 773 -1.50 -1.43 -10.09
N GLN A 774 -0.93 -1.11 -11.24
CA GLN A 774 0.50 -1.26 -11.48
C GLN A 774 1.30 0.00 -11.07
N PRO A 775 2.46 -0.15 -10.39
CA PRO A 775 3.30 0.99 -10.02
C PRO A 775 3.80 1.67 -11.29
N SER A 776 3.55 2.98 -11.45
CA SER A 776 3.84 3.81 -12.65
C SER A 776 2.78 3.89 -13.76
N SER A 777 1.64 3.19 -13.66
CA SER A 777 0.54 3.32 -14.64
C SER A 777 -0.85 3.45 -14.00
N GLU A 778 -1.83 3.95 -14.76
CA GLU A 778 -3.25 3.94 -14.38
C GLU A 778 -3.94 2.62 -14.78
N ASN A 779 -3.16 1.57 -15.06
CA ASN A 779 -3.64 0.27 -15.51
C ASN A 779 -3.68 -0.75 -14.37
N TYR A 780 -4.44 -1.82 -14.60
CA TYR A 780 -4.64 -2.93 -13.69
C TYR A 780 -4.20 -4.23 -14.35
N GLY A 781 -3.53 -5.08 -13.57
CA GLY A 781 -2.99 -6.38 -13.98
C GLY A 781 -3.23 -7.44 -12.90
N PHE A 782 -2.97 -8.70 -13.21
CA PHE A 782 -2.92 -9.74 -12.16
C PHE A 782 -1.64 -9.60 -11.33
N GLU A 783 -1.69 -10.04 -10.06
CA GLU A 783 -0.55 -10.00 -9.13
C GLU A 783 0.72 -10.65 -9.70
N HIS A 784 0.55 -11.77 -10.41
CA HIS A 784 1.64 -12.49 -11.04
C HIS A 784 1.18 -13.07 -12.38
N LEU A 785 2.09 -13.16 -13.34
CA LEU A 785 1.80 -13.75 -14.67
C LEU A 785 1.24 -15.17 -14.56
N ARG A 786 1.66 -15.94 -13.54
CA ARG A 786 1.12 -17.30 -13.29
C ARG A 786 -0.40 -17.33 -13.09
N TYR A 787 -1.00 -16.30 -12.49
CA TYR A 787 -2.47 -16.21 -12.39
C TYR A 787 -3.11 -15.97 -13.75
N GLN A 788 -2.52 -15.09 -14.55
CA GLN A 788 -3.00 -14.82 -15.91
C GLN A 788 -2.87 -16.07 -16.79
N GLU A 789 -1.75 -16.79 -16.70
CA GLU A 789 -1.53 -18.07 -17.40
C GLU A 789 -2.52 -19.15 -16.94
N LEU A 790 -2.79 -19.26 -15.64
CA LEU A 790 -3.81 -20.17 -15.11
C LEU A 790 -5.20 -19.85 -15.67
N LEU A 791 -5.59 -18.58 -15.63
CA LEU A 791 -6.91 -18.13 -16.08
C LEU A 791 -7.07 -18.32 -17.59
N ALA A 792 -6.00 -18.09 -18.37
CA ALA A 792 -5.96 -18.42 -19.78
C ALA A 792 -6.09 -19.94 -20.03
N ALA A 793 -5.40 -20.77 -19.25
CA ALA A 793 -5.53 -22.24 -19.31
C ALA A 793 -6.96 -22.70 -18.99
N LYS A 794 -7.60 -22.09 -17.99
CA LYS A 794 -9.00 -22.33 -17.63
C LYS A 794 -9.98 -21.92 -18.72
N GLU A 795 -9.71 -20.84 -19.45
CA GLU A 795 -10.54 -20.46 -20.60
C GLU A 795 -10.37 -21.43 -21.77
N ILE A 796 -9.14 -21.91 -22.04
CA ILE A 796 -8.90 -22.98 -23.05
C ILE A 796 -9.70 -24.25 -22.69
N GLU A 797 -9.67 -24.66 -21.42
CA GLU A 797 -10.44 -25.81 -20.91
C GLU A 797 -11.95 -25.64 -21.15
N ARG A 798 -12.48 -24.44 -20.91
CA ARG A 798 -13.92 -24.15 -21.00
C ARG A 798 -14.40 -23.88 -22.42
N ASN A 799 -13.57 -23.26 -23.24
CA ASN A 799 -13.91 -22.83 -24.59
C ASN A 799 -13.14 -23.64 -25.65
N ARG A 800 -13.73 -24.79 -26.02
CA ARG A 800 -13.18 -25.72 -27.03
C ARG A 800 -13.03 -25.13 -28.44
N SER A 801 -13.54 -23.93 -28.70
CA SER A 801 -13.31 -23.24 -29.99
C SER A 801 -11.92 -22.62 -30.12
N ILE A 802 -11.17 -22.52 -29.01
CA ILE A 802 -9.81 -22.01 -29.02
C ILE A 802 -8.88 -23.09 -29.57
N ASP A 803 -8.27 -22.81 -30.73
CA ASP A 803 -7.32 -23.71 -31.37
C ASP A 803 -5.93 -23.64 -30.71
N ILE A 804 -5.62 -24.63 -29.87
CA ILE A 804 -4.34 -24.76 -29.16
C ILE A 804 -3.17 -24.90 -30.15
N THR A 805 -3.40 -25.52 -31.32
CA THR A 805 -2.35 -25.73 -32.34
C THR A 805 -1.83 -24.40 -32.92
N GLY A 806 -2.65 -23.34 -32.86
CA GLY A 806 -2.23 -21.98 -33.22
C GLY A 806 -1.45 -21.25 -32.12
N LEU A 807 -1.49 -21.75 -30.88
CA LEU A 807 -0.87 -21.12 -29.71
C LEU A 807 0.49 -21.73 -29.37
N ILE A 808 0.70 -23.02 -29.67
CA ILE A 808 1.89 -23.76 -29.22
C ILE A 808 3.24 -23.19 -29.73
N GLY A 809 3.22 -22.53 -30.88
CA GLY A 809 4.39 -21.85 -31.45
C GLY A 809 4.71 -20.50 -30.84
N LYS A 810 3.89 -19.99 -29.91
CA LYS A 810 4.09 -18.69 -29.28
C LYS A 810 4.72 -18.86 -27.91
N GLU A 811 5.87 -18.23 -27.71
CA GLU A 811 6.60 -18.30 -26.44
C GLU A 811 5.76 -17.83 -25.25
N TRP A 812 4.97 -16.76 -25.43
CA TRP A 812 4.07 -16.22 -24.41
C TRP A 812 3.06 -17.23 -23.86
N TRP A 813 2.66 -18.23 -24.67
CA TRP A 813 1.66 -19.22 -24.29
C TRP A 813 2.23 -20.46 -23.59
N LYS A 814 3.56 -20.63 -23.53
CA LYS A 814 4.22 -21.81 -22.93
C LYS A 814 3.72 -22.08 -21.51
N GLY A 815 3.66 -21.04 -20.67
CA GLY A 815 3.22 -21.18 -19.27
C GLY A 815 1.74 -21.55 -19.13
N ALA A 816 0.85 -20.94 -19.92
CA ALA A 816 -0.57 -21.30 -19.92
C ALA A 816 -0.80 -22.74 -20.39
N LEU A 817 -0.08 -23.18 -21.43
CA LEU A 817 -0.16 -24.55 -21.94
C LEU A 817 0.43 -25.58 -20.98
N TYR A 818 1.50 -25.23 -20.26
CA TYR A 818 2.04 -26.02 -19.16
C TYR A 818 0.98 -26.24 -18.06
N LEU A 819 0.33 -25.16 -17.59
CA LEU A 819 -0.72 -25.25 -16.57
C LEU A 819 -1.95 -26.03 -17.05
N TYR A 820 -2.32 -25.89 -18.33
CA TYR A 820 -3.40 -26.66 -18.95
C TYR A 820 -3.13 -28.18 -18.93
N ALA A 821 -1.88 -28.59 -19.19
CA ALA A 821 -1.51 -29.99 -19.35
C ALA A 821 -1.64 -30.83 -18.07
N PHE A 822 -1.66 -30.23 -16.87
CA PHE A 822 -1.84 -30.96 -15.61
C PHE A 822 -3.09 -31.84 -15.59
N ASN A 823 -4.21 -31.32 -16.11
CA ASN A 823 -5.51 -31.98 -16.02
C ASN A 823 -6.01 -32.57 -17.36
N HIS A 824 -5.22 -32.45 -18.43
CA HIS A 824 -5.64 -32.84 -19.78
C HIS A 824 -4.67 -33.82 -20.42
N ASP A 825 -5.21 -34.84 -21.08
CA ASP A 825 -4.40 -35.70 -21.94
C ASP A 825 -3.93 -34.90 -23.16
N ILE A 826 -2.62 -34.84 -23.34
CA ILE A 826 -1.96 -34.08 -24.40
C ILE A 826 -1.54 -34.96 -25.58
N GLN A 827 -1.78 -36.28 -25.54
CA GLN A 827 -1.43 -37.16 -26.66
C GLN A 827 -2.21 -36.80 -27.93
N PHE A 828 -3.52 -36.62 -27.81
CA PHE A 828 -4.36 -36.16 -28.93
C PHE A 828 -3.88 -34.82 -29.49
N LEU A 829 -3.42 -33.91 -28.62
CA LEU A 829 -2.92 -32.61 -29.04
C LEU A 829 -1.59 -32.74 -29.80
N ILE A 830 -0.70 -33.64 -29.39
CA ILE A 830 0.54 -33.96 -30.10
C ILE A 830 0.24 -34.44 -31.52
N ASP A 831 -0.71 -35.37 -31.67
CA ASP A 831 -1.12 -35.90 -32.96
C ASP A 831 -1.78 -34.80 -33.83
N GLU A 832 -2.69 -34.01 -33.25
CA GLU A 832 -3.36 -32.91 -33.97
C GLU A 832 -2.38 -31.82 -34.44
N ILE A 833 -1.35 -31.50 -33.65
CA ILE A 833 -0.30 -30.56 -34.03
C ILE A 833 0.51 -31.13 -35.20
N TYR A 834 0.87 -32.40 -35.15
CA TYR A 834 1.61 -33.06 -36.23
C TYR A 834 0.79 -33.05 -37.52
N ASP A 835 -0.49 -33.43 -37.46
CA ASP A 835 -1.39 -33.47 -38.62
C ASP A 835 -1.62 -32.09 -39.23
N LYS A 836 -1.79 -31.04 -38.42
CA LYS A 836 -2.07 -29.67 -38.90
C LYS A 836 -0.82 -28.89 -39.33
N LYS A 837 0.34 -29.14 -38.71
CA LYS A 837 1.55 -28.32 -38.89
C LYS A 837 2.66 -29.04 -39.67
N GLY A 838 2.65 -30.37 -39.71
CA GLY A 838 3.61 -31.18 -40.46
C GLY A 838 5.06 -31.12 -39.97
N ASN A 839 5.33 -30.45 -38.85
CA ASN A 839 6.63 -30.37 -38.21
C ASN A 839 6.45 -30.20 -36.70
N ILE A 840 6.81 -31.23 -35.94
CA ILE A 840 6.73 -31.19 -34.48
C ILE A 840 8.02 -30.68 -33.82
N SER A 841 9.14 -30.77 -34.53
CA SER A 841 10.47 -30.35 -34.06
C SER A 841 10.49 -28.88 -33.66
N LEU A 842 9.77 -28.02 -34.38
CA LEU A 842 9.61 -26.58 -34.06
C LEU A 842 8.88 -26.31 -32.73
N TYR A 843 8.07 -27.26 -32.25
CA TYR A 843 7.25 -27.11 -31.04
C TYR A 843 7.73 -28.00 -29.89
N LYS A 844 8.83 -28.72 -30.09
CA LYS A 844 9.34 -29.73 -29.16
C LYS A 844 9.55 -29.17 -27.76
N GLU A 845 10.12 -27.97 -27.64
CA GLU A 845 10.37 -27.35 -26.33
C GLU A 845 9.08 -27.14 -25.52
N THR A 846 8.07 -26.52 -26.14
CA THR A 846 6.74 -26.32 -25.50
C THR A 846 6.07 -27.64 -25.16
N LEU A 847 6.14 -28.63 -26.05
CA LEU A 847 5.59 -29.97 -25.80
C LEU A 847 6.30 -30.67 -24.64
N MET A 848 7.62 -30.56 -24.53
CA MET A 848 8.38 -31.14 -23.41
C MET A 848 7.99 -30.49 -22.07
N LEU A 849 7.77 -29.17 -22.05
CA LEU A 849 7.23 -28.48 -20.87
C LEU A 849 5.83 -29.00 -20.51
N MET A 850 4.93 -29.14 -21.49
CA MET A 850 3.59 -29.69 -21.25
C MET A 850 3.65 -31.15 -20.74
N ILE A 851 4.59 -31.96 -21.23
CA ILE A 851 4.80 -33.32 -20.74
C ILE A 851 5.33 -33.31 -19.30
N GLU A 852 6.17 -32.33 -18.91
CA GLU A 852 6.62 -32.20 -17.52
C GLU A 852 5.45 -31.98 -16.54
N ALA A 853 4.38 -31.30 -16.96
CA ALA A 853 3.17 -31.14 -16.15
C ALA A 853 2.37 -32.46 -15.96
N ARG A 854 2.64 -33.50 -16.75
CA ARG A 854 1.91 -34.78 -16.68
C ARG A 854 2.36 -35.65 -15.50
N PRO A 855 1.54 -36.61 -15.04
CA PRO A 855 1.97 -37.61 -14.06
C PRO A 855 3.19 -38.40 -14.56
N SER A 856 4.17 -38.68 -13.68
CA SER A 856 5.44 -39.33 -14.06
C SER A 856 5.29 -40.63 -14.85
N ARG A 857 4.22 -41.40 -14.59
CA ARG A 857 3.90 -42.65 -15.30
C ARG A 857 3.60 -42.47 -16.79
N GLN A 858 3.13 -41.30 -17.20
CA GLN A 858 2.74 -41.01 -18.59
C GLN A 858 3.83 -40.27 -19.38
N ARG A 859 4.83 -39.68 -18.70
CA ARG A 859 5.83 -38.83 -19.35
C ARG A 859 6.67 -39.59 -20.36
N ASN A 860 7.14 -40.78 -20.01
CA ASN A 860 8.05 -41.56 -20.86
C ASN A 860 7.41 -41.92 -22.20
N ASP A 861 6.13 -42.29 -22.19
CA ASP A 861 5.40 -42.64 -23.41
C ASP A 861 5.23 -41.41 -24.32
N LEU A 862 4.81 -40.28 -23.75
CA LEU A 862 4.65 -39.01 -24.49
C LEU A 862 5.98 -38.48 -25.04
N ILE A 863 7.06 -38.54 -24.25
CA ILE A 863 8.42 -38.18 -24.70
C ILE A 863 8.84 -39.06 -25.87
N THR A 864 8.52 -40.36 -25.82
CA THR A 864 8.83 -41.30 -26.90
C THR A 864 8.08 -40.94 -28.18
N ILE A 865 6.79 -40.58 -28.08
CA ILE A 865 5.97 -40.16 -29.23
C ILE A 865 6.55 -38.89 -29.86
N VAL A 866 6.79 -37.84 -29.07
CA VAL A 866 7.33 -36.56 -29.57
C VAL A 866 8.70 -36.74 -30.20
N ASN A 867 9.61 -37.52 -29.58
CA ASN A 867 10.93 -37.79 -30.14
C ASN A 867 10.86 -38.64 -31.42
N LYS A 868 9.90 -39.55 -31.54
CA LYS A 868 9.70 -40.35 -32.76
C LYS A 868 9.24 -39.47 -33.92
N LEU A 869 8.24 -38.62 -33.67
CA LEU A 869 7.73 -37.68 -34.67
C LEU A 869 8.80 -36.65 -35.08
N ALA A 870 9.57 -36.11 -34.13
CA ALA A 870 10.67 -35.19 -34.42
C ALA A 870 11.80 -35.86 -35.24
N LYS A 871 12.04 -37.16 -35.03
CA LYS A 871 12.94 -37.93 -35.90
C LYS A 871 12.36 -38.09 -37.31
N GLN A 872 11.06 -38.25 -37.47
CA GLN A 872 10.44 -38.33 -38.79
C GLN A 872 10.56 -37.01 -39.56
N ASP A 873 10.39 -35.86 -38.90
CA ASP A 873 10.63 -34.54 -39.49
C ASP A 873 12.05 -34.40 -40.09
N SER A 874 13.05 -34.96 -39.40
CA SER A 874 14.45 -34.89 -39.85
C SER A 874 14.75 -35.82 -41.02
N PHE A 875 14.04 -36.95 -41.14
CA PHE A 875 14.10 -37.84 -42.31
C PHE A 875 13.40 -37.26 -43.54
N ASP A 876 12.30 -36.52 -43.37
CA ASP A 876 11.53 -35.91 -44.45
C ASP A 876 12.13 -34.59 -44.99
N GLY A 877 13.28 -34.16 -44.44
CA GLY A 877 13.97 -32.93 -44.86
C GLY A 877 13.28 -31.63 -44.42
N ILE A 878 12.23 -31.73 -43.62
CA ILE A 878 11.44 -30.61 -43.09
C ILE A 878 12.13 -30.09 -41.82
N GLY A 879 13.28 -29.45 -42.00
CA GLY A 879 14.06 -28.94 -40.85
C GLY A 879 15.30 -28.12 -41.20
N ARG A 880 15.60 -27.87 -42.48
CA ARG A 880 16.68 -26.97 -42.89
C ARG A 880 16.17 -25.54 -43.06
N THR A 881 15.94 -24.85 -41.95
CA THR A 881 16.02 -23.39 -41.89
C THR A 881 17.29 -23.02 -41.13
N SER A 882 18.21 -22.38 -41.86
CA SER A 882 19.51 -21.84 -41.48
C SER A 882 19.72 -21.55 -39.98
N SER A 883 20.44 -22.43 -39.29
CA SER A 883 21.23 -22.05 -38.12
C SER A 883 22.65 -21.74 -38.59
N PHE A 884 23.07 -20.49 -38.43
CA PHE A 884 24.49 -20.21 -38.27
C PHE A 884 24.93 -20.84 -36.96
N ASP A 885 25.91 -21.74 -37.05
CA ASP A 885 26.56 -22.38 -35.91
C ASP A 885 27.12 -21.32 -34.96
N TYR A 886 26.73 -21.42 -33.68
CA TYR A 886 27.61 -21.05 -32.58
C TYR A 886 27.66 -22.25 -31.65
N ASP A 887 28.80 -22.93 -31.73
CA ASP A 887 29.25 -23.97 -30.80
C ASP A 887 29.15 -23.46 -29.36
N TYR A 888 28.47 -24.23 -28.52
CA TYR A 888 28.78 -24.32 -27.10
C TYR A 888 28.98 -25.79 -26.77
N GLU A 889 30.24 -26.18 -26.64
CA GLU A 889 30.65 -27.46 -26.08
C GLU A 889 30.11 -27.57 -24.65
N GLU A 890 29.35 -28.63 -24.41
CA GLU A 890 29.09 -29.18 -23.08
C GLU A 890 30.42 -29.70 -22.53
N GLU A 891 30.94 -29.08 -21.47
CA GLU A 891 31.80 -29.79 -20.53
C GLU A 891 30.96 -30.24 -19.34
N ASP A 892 30.94 -31.56 -19.18
CA ASP A 892 30.50 -32.33 -18.03
C ASP A 892 30.80 -31.64 -16.68
N PHE A 893 29.96 -31.88 -15.66
CA PHE A 893 30.43 -32.61 -14.47
C PHE A 893 29.26 -32.90 -13.51
N TYR A 894 29.07 -34.19 -13.25
CA TYR A 894 28.47 -34.69 -12.02
C TYR A 894 29.12 -34.04 -10.79
N GLN A 895 28.34 -33.30 -9.99
CA GLN A 895 28.28 -33.38 -8.53
C GLN A 895 27.16 -32.52 -7.95
#